data_AF-A0A3M8FP07-F1
#
_entry.id   AF-A0A3M8FP07-F1
#
_cell.length_a   1.000
_cell.length_b   1.000
_cell.length_c   1.000
_cell.angle_alpha   90.00
_cell.angle_beta   90.00
_cell.angle_gamma   90.00
#
_symmetry.space_group_name_H-M   'P 1'
#
loop_
_entity.id
_entity.type
_entity.pdbx_description
1 polymer ?
#
loop_
_entity_poly.entity_id
_entity_poly.type
_entity_poly.pdbx_seq_one_letter_code
_entity_poly.pdbx_strand_id
1 'polypeptide(L)'
;MKLCLPFILLILVLGCSTAPDFERDNPNDPRSEDFVPNRPNNGQYTIDNNGNITLTWRDNTQFETAVNIYKQVAEYPREKIAVLPKDLAQYTDTTREFGFPTTYFISSEKDTSESNLLAIDIDFGSFNSFSHETRLSSNELRFFWYDEISFKDGYLLVKKTDNDLTYETVKIISGDLFETTIPIPESGFSHEFKIRPFKVFRGDTTTITPTNTSEFELGPLNLRTQLIAEDSLLISWQENSEFEDSFLLSITTPNGLNEIELERNSTSYTFNELLSRDFNYRFSLVAKNGEVLSRRITSNRSFELSPPAIQLVTQNSSTEIVIHITEPSEIRRTIDVYRSLDNISFTKVGTILKNEDSFTDNNLNQFESYYYYLSSSLSTNSFTKKIISGLGLKEVNNIEFDDIFFSFQQFELTLGNASPFIAYTDWGSSSLEFFDFLEEGMSSSITIPLPINELAVNSDHTSAVATNTVTNKIYLIDLVSSIVIDSINVDNLSRIYPRFINEGSKIAALFPTDDTYSTWDLSVIDLTTKSIESVDIITSPSSEIPDMYVNPGKTRMVVSNYFGENDFELAYYSISNGMITDENNTYKSWGYPISFSNSLDSVMAVTDQYELTIYDSRTSQSIFNYEFTLYNSSNLRNSFFLKNGIVYVPDQAGAYLVDINRFPDDPIVEIIGFNCCSISHRGSYWFNDSGYLIDLRNSHISGTPNFGNLYELEEKWKISLEEID
;
A
#
# COMPACT_ATOMS: atom_id res chain seq x y z
N MET A 1 62.60 32.02 -129.31
CA MET A 1 63.86 32.69 -129.71
C MET A 1 64.76 32.81 -128.48
N LYS A 2 65.98 32.25 -128.55
CA LYS A 2 67.27 32.63 -127.90
C LYS A 2 67.25 33.56 -126.66
N LEU A 3 67.77 33.13 -125.50
CA LEU A 3 69.19 33.12 -125.03
C LEU A 3 69.48 34.34 -124.13
N CYS A 4 70.03 34.15 -122.91
CA CYS A 4 71.47 34.38 -122.59
C CYS A 4 71.70 34.67 -121.07
N LEU A 5 72.42 33.73 -120.42
CA LEU A 5 73.54 33.82 -119.45
C LEU A 5 74.18 35.22 -119.16
N PRO A 6 75.08 35.45 -118.15
CA PRO A 6 75.71 34.50 -117.18
C PRO A 6 76.18 35.03 -115.77
N PHE A 7 76.77 34.11 -114.96
CA PHE A 7 78.04 34.22 -114.18
C PHE A 7 78.21 35.19 -112.97
N ILE A 8 78.52 34.68 -111.76
CA ILE A 8 79.87 34.67 -111.09
C ILE A 8 79.86 34.52 -109.55
N LEU A 9 80.79 33.65 -109.11
CA LEU A 9 81.52 33.52 -107.83
C LEU A 9 80.95 32.71 -106.65
N LEU A 10 81.91 31.97 -106.09
CA LEU A 10 81.83 30.73 -105.34
C LEU A 10 82.76 30.92 -104.12
N ILE A 11 82.31 30.46 -102.94
CA ILE A 11 83.10 30.08 -101.73
C ILE A 11 83.66 31.23 -100.84
N LEU A 12 82.95 31.54 -99.74
CA LEU A 12 83.34 31.26 -98.34
C LEU A 12 82.44 31.99 -97.31
N VAL A 13 82.00 31.24 -96.29
CA VAL A 13 81.30 31.63 -95.04
C VAL A 13 79.77 31.78 -95.09
N LEU A 14 79.03 30.67 -95.24
CA LEU A 14 77.68 30.48 -94.67
C LEU A 14 77.46 29.00 -94.38
N GLY A 15 77.14 28.65 -93.12
CA GLY A 15 76.90 27.27 -92.71
C GLY A 15 76.70 27.07 -91.21
N CYS A 16 76.07 28.02 -90.52
CA CYS A 16 75.36 27.72 -89.27
C CYS A 16 73.89 28.06 -89.55
N SER A 17 73.22 27.22 -90.32
CA SER A 17 71.77 27.16 -90.27
C SER A 17 71.43 26.52 -88.93
N THR A 18 70.79 27.26 -88.04
CA THR A 18 70.09 26.71 -86.88
C THR A 18 69.25 25.52 -87.34
N ALA A 19 69.30 24.43 -86.57
CA ALA A 19 68.51 23.22 -86.79
C ALA A 19 67.04 23.56 -87.09
N PRO A 20 66.30 22.71 -87.83
CA PRO A 20 64.87 22.94 -88.06
C PRO A 20 64.18 23.16 -86.72
N ASP A 21 63.32 24.18 -86.65
CA ASP A 21 62.39 24.35 -85.53
C ASP A 21 61.64 23.03 -85.39
N PHE A 22 61.97 22.28 -84.34
CA PHE A 22 61.15 21.16 -83.92
C PHE A 22 59.82 21.78 -83.51
N GLU A 23 58.75 21.52 -84.28
CA GLU A 23 57.40 21.68 -83.78
C GLU A 23 57.32 20.86 -82.48
N ARG A 24 57.16 21.56 -81.37
CA ARG A 24 57.07 20.96 -80.04
C ARG A 24 55.64 20.48 -79.87
N ASP A 25 55.29 19.36 -80.51
CA ASP A 25 53.95 18.75 -80.45
C ASP A 25 53.64 18.09 -79.09
N ASN A 26 54.51 18.24 -78.09
CA ASN A 26 54.24 17.73 -76.75
C ASN A 26 53.40 18.75 -75.97
N PRO A 27 52.11 18.49 -75.67
CA PRO A 27 51.25 19.40 -74.94
C PRO A 27 51.68 19.63 -73.48
N ASN A 28 52.65 18.85 -72.97
CA ASN A 28 53.27 19.07 -71.67
C ASN A 28 54.58 19.88 -71.73
N ASP A 29 55.07 20.25 -72.93
CA ASP A 29 56.23 21.14 -73.08
C ASP A 29 55.77 22.59 -72.88
N PRO A 30 56.30 23.32 -71.88
CA PRO A 30 55.92 24.72 -71.64
C PRO A 30 56.27 25.69 -72.77
N ARG A 31 56.93 25.25 -73.85
CA ARG A 31 57.17 26.03 -75.06
C ARG A 31 56.32 25.58 -76.26
N SER A 32 55.39 24.64 -76.06
CA SER A 32 54.40 24.24 -77.07
C SER A 32 53.26 25.26 -77.13
N GLU A 33 52.70 25.49 -78.32
CA GLU A 33 51.49 26.33 -78.50
C GLU A 33 50.25 25.69 -77.87
N ASP A 34 50.21 24.36 -77.76
CA ASP A 34 49.09 23.61 -77.17
C ASP A 34 49.22 23.40 -75.64
N PHE A 35 50.21 24.02 -75.00
CA PHE A 35 50.41 23.87 -73.56
C PHE A 35 49.30 24.55 -72.76
N VAL A 36 48.67 23.79 -71.87
CA VAL A 36 47.71 24.30 -70.90
C VAL A 36 48.35 24.27 -69.50
N PRO A 37 48.45 25.41 -68.79
CA PRO A 37 49.00 25.41 -67.44
C PRO A 37 48.11 24.60 -66.48
N ASN A 38 48.73 24.03 -65.45
CA ASN A 38 47.97 23.38 -64.38
C ASN A 38 47.08 24.40 -63.67
N ARG A 39 45.84 24.03 -63.34
CA ARG A 39 44.99 24.93 -62.54
C ARG A 39 45.52 25.17 -61.13
N PRO A 40 45.20 26.33 -60.54
CA PRO A 40 45.28 26.54 -59.11
C PRO A 40 44.54 25.46 -58.31
N ASN A 41 44.97 25.22 -57.07
CA ASN A 41 44.29 24.31 -56.15
C ASN A 41 44.24 24.87 -54.72
N ASN A 42 43.60 24.14 -53.80
CA ASN A 42 43.49 24.53 -52.39
C ASN A 42 42.93 25.94 -52.18
N GLY A 43 41.87 26.28 -52.90
CA GLY A 43 41.18 27.57 -52.77
C GLY A 43 40.53 27.72 -51.40
N GLN A 44 40.72 28.87 -50.77
CA GLN A 44 40.15 29.28 -49.50
C GLN A 44 39.66 30.72 -49.59
N TYR A 45 38.84 31.16 -48.65
CA TYR A 45 38.40 32.54 -48.56
C TYR A 45 38.28 33.02 -47.12
N THR A 46 38.27 34.34 -46.94
CA THR A 46 37.91 35.02 -45.70
C THR A 46 37.02 36.21 -46.03
N ILE A 47 36.09 36.53 -45.13
CA ILE A 47 35.22 37.70 -45.21
C ILE A 47 35.56 38.61 -44.03
N ASP A 48 35.89 39.87 -44.29
CA ASP A 48 36.15 40.84 -43.22
C ASP A 48 34.87 41.56 -42.75
N ASN A 49 34.96 42.34 -41.66
CA ASN A 49 33.82 43.11 -41.12
C ASN A 49 33.27 44.16 -42.10
N ASN A 50 34.05 44.50 -43.13
CA ASN A 50 33.65 45.40 -44.20
C ASN A 50 33.03 44.62 -45.38
N GLY A 51 32.82 43.32 -45.27
CA GLY A 51 32.26 42.48 -46.32
C GLY A 51 33.20 42.28 -47.52
N ASN A 52 34.50 42.57 -47.41
CA ASN A 52 35.43 42.26 -48.49
C ASN A 52 35.77 40.77 -48.48
N ILE A 53 35.77 40.14 -49.65
CA ILE A 53 36.08 38.71 -49.80
C ILE A 53 37.51 38.56 -50.28
N THR A 54 38.37 37.98 -49.44
CA THR A 54 39.75 37.66 -49.81
C THR A 54 39.87 36.19 -50.14
N LEU A 55 40.18 35.89 -51.39
CA LEU A 55 40.47 34.55 -51.91
C LEU A 55 41.96 34.28 -51.80
N THR A 56 42.31 33.06 -51.40
CA THR A 56 43.68 32.54 -51.45
C THR A 56 43.69 31.17 -52.11
N TRP A 57 44.75 30.85 -52.83
CA TRP A 57 44.91 29.55 -53.48
C TRP A 57 46.39 29.15 -53.48
N ARG A 58 46.65 27.91 -53.86
CA ARG A 58 47.99 27.44 -54.17
C ARG A 58 48.20 27.47 -55.68
N ASP A 59 49.20 28.22 -56.10
CA ASP A 59 49.69 28.16 -57.47
C ASP A 59 50.35 26.78 -57.73
N ASN A 60 50.07 26.22 -58.89
CA ASN A 60 50.41 24.85 -59.26
C ASN A 60 51.15 24.76 -60.61
N THR A 61 51.59 25.90 -61.12
CA THR A 61 52.35 26.05 -62.35
C THR A 61 53.46 27.11 -62.13
N GLN A 62 54.45 27.15 -63.02
CA GLN A 62 55.48 28.21 -63.08
C GLN A 62 55.56 28.85 -64.48
N PHE A 63 54.63 28.47 -65.36
CA PHE A 63 54.66 28.72 -66.81
C PHE A 63 53.53 29.60 -67.30
N GLU A 64 52.63 29.98 -66.41
CA GLU A 64 51.54 30.93 -66.59
C GLU A 64 52.08 32.34 -66.80
N THR A 65 51.31 33.14 -67.51
CA THR A 65 51.53 34.56 -67.76
C THR A 65 50.56 35.41 -66.94
N ALA A 66 49.40 34.86 -66.57
CA ALA A 66 48.40 35.51 -65.74
C ALA A 66 47.55 34.51 -64.93
N VAL A 67 46.85 35.02 -63.92
CA VAL A 67 45.79 34.30 -63.20
C VAL A 67 44.46 35.04 -63.40
N ASN A 68 43.45 34.35 -63.93
CA ASN A 68 42.13 34.91 -64.16
C ASN A 68 41.21 34.63 -62.98
N ILE A 69 40.47 35.66 -62.54
CA ILE A 69 39.42 35.54 -61.53
C ILE A 69 38.08 35.79 -62.20
N TYR A 70 37.17 34.84 -62.02
CA TYR A 70 35.79 34.97 -62.40
C TYR A 70 34.89 34.92 -61.18
N LYS A 71 33.71 35.51 -61.30
CA LYS A 71 32.68 35.53 -60.28
C LYS A 71 31.34 35.21 -60.91
N GLN A 72 30.58 34.35 -60.24
CA GLN A 72 29.20 34.07 -60.57
C GLN A 72 28.36 34.38 -59.33
N VAL A 73 27.29 35.16 -59.52
CA VAL A 73 26.41 35.61 -58.45
C VAL A 73 24.99 35.18 -58.78
N ALA A 74 24.34 34.46 -57.88
CA ALA A 74 23.03 33.85 -58.07
C ALA A 74 22.95 33.11 -59.43
N GLU A 75 21.86 33.33 -60.15
CA GLU A 75 21.63 32.80 -61.50
C GLU A 75 22.27 33.66 -62.61
N TYR A 76 23.00 34.73 -62.26
CA TYR A 76 23.64 35.59 -63.25
C TYR A 76 24.83 34.88 -63.91
N PRO A 77 25.13 35.18 -65.19
CA PRO A 77 26.28 34.61 -65.89
C PRO A 77 27.60 34.85 -65.16
N ARG A 78 28.52 33.90 -65.27
CA ARG A 78 29.90 34.06 -64.80
C ARG A 78 30.59 35.20 -65.55
N GLU A 79 31.14 36.18 -64.82
CA GLU A 79 31.87 37.32 -65.36
C GLU A 79 33.35 37.24 -64.96
N LYS A 80 34.28 37.58 -65.88
CA LYS A 80 35.70 37.73 -65.54
C LYS A 80 35.87 39.08 -64.83
N ILE A 81 36.28 39.05 -63.56
CA ILE A 81 36.34 40.26 -62.71
C ILE A 81 37.76 40.78 -62.49
N ALA A 82 38.79 39.95 -62.69
CA ALA A 82 40.18 40.37 -62.59
C ALA A 82 41.13 39.50 -63.43
N VAL A 83 42.23 40.10 -63.86
CA VAL A 83 43.40 39.43 -64.44
C VAL A 83 44.60 39.84 -63.62
N LEU A 84 45.25 38.87 -62.98
CA LEU A 84 46.36 39.08 -62.06
C LEU A 84 47.68 38.73 -62.73
N PRO A 85 48.77 39.45 -62.41
CA PRO A 85 50.12 39.04 -62.80
C PRO A 85 50.44 37.60 -62.36
N LYS A 86 51.40 37.00 -63.08
CA LYS A 86 52.03 35.71 -62.75
C LYS A 86 52.41 35.59 -61.26
N ASP A 87 52.39 34.36 -60.74
CA ASP A 87 52.84 33.95 -59.40
C ASP A 87 51.99 34.51 -58.24
N LEU A 88 50.90 35.24 -58.52
CA LEU A 88 49.98 35.69 -57.47
C LEU A 88 49.04 34.57 -57.01
N ALA A 89 48.90 34.47 -55.69
CA ALA A 89 48.15 33.43 -54.99
C ALA A 89 46.99 33.98 -54.13
N GLN A 90 46.64 35.25 -54.32
CA GLN A 90 45.65 35.97 -53.52
C GLN A 90 44.92 37.06 -54.33
N TYR A 91 43.64 37.26 -54.04
CA TYR A 91 42.80 38.34 -54.59
C TYR A 91 41.78 38.81 -53.56
N THR A 92 41.56 40.11 -53.43
CA THR A 92 40.49 40.67 -52.59
C THR A 92 39.45 41.38 -53.44
N ASP A 93 38.22 40.87 -53.42
CA ASP A 93 37.04 41.52 -53.99
C ASP A 93 36.46 42.52 -52.98
N THR A 94 36.51 43.81 -53.34
CA THR A 94 35.99 44.94 -52.54
C THR A 94 34.70 45.53 -53.12
N THR A 95 34.17 44.96 -54.21
CA THR A 95 33.01 45.51 -54.94
C THR A 95 31.72 45.46 -54.12
N ARG A 96 31.63 44.54 -53.16
CA ARG A 96 30.41 44.26 -52.37
C ARG A 96 29.19 43.87 -53.21
N GLU A 97 29.42 43.56 -54.48
CA GLU A 97 28.42 43.11 -55.45
C GLU A 97 28.21 41.61 -55.30
N PHE A 98 27.58 41.18 -54.20
CA PHE A 98 27.33 39.77 -53.91
C PHE A 98 25.83 39.46 -53.91
N GLY A 99 25.55 38.17 -54.08
CA GLY A 99 24.22 37.57 -54.07
C GLY A 99 24.36 36.06 -53.89
N PHE A 100 23.26 35.33 -53.92
CA PHE A 100 23.26 33.95 -53.43
C PHE A 100 22.77 32.97 -54.49
N PRO A 101 23.54 31.89 -54.76
CA PRO A 101 24.92 31.64 -54.29
C PRO A 101 25.96 32.61 -54.89
N THR A 102 27.12 32.82 -54.24
CA THR A 102 28.30 33.45 -54.90
C THR A 102 29.40 32.41 -54.99
N THR A 103 29.88 32.18 -56.22
CA THR A 103 31.02 31.29 -56.49
C THR A 103 32.09 32.06 -57.25
N TYR A 104 33.33 31.97 -56.75
CA TYR A 104 34.50 32.45 -57.48
C TYR A 104 35.15 31.31 -58.25
N PHE A 105 35.69 31.62 -59.42
CA PHE A 105 36.45 30.67 -60.21
C PHE A 105 37.83 31.23 -60.53
N ILE A 106 38.85 30.39 -60.41
CA ILE A 106 40.25 30.77 -60.60
C ILE A 106 40.87 29.82 -61.64
N SER A 107 41.61 30.39 -62.59
CA SER A 107 42.37 29.64 -63.60
C SER A 107 43.73 30.30 -63.85
N SER A 108 44.69 29.48 -64.24
CA SER A 108 45.99 29.94 -64.73
C SER A 108 45.91 30.08 -66.25
N GLU A 109 46.49 31.14 -66.79
CA GLU A 109 46.53 31.43 -68.22
C GLU A 109 47.98 31.47 -68.70
N LYS A 110 48.26 30.88 -69.85
CA LYS A 110 49.51 31.04 -70.58
C LYS A 110 49.18 31.50 -71.99
N ASP A 111 49.62 32.71 -72.34
CA ASP A 111 49.36 33.33 -73.63
C ASP A 111 47.85 33.39 -73.95
N THR A 112 47.30 32.43 -74.69
CA THR A 112 45.85 32.32 -74.98
C THR A 112 45.17 31.08 -74.38
N SER A 113 45.94 30.20 -73.73
CA SER A 113 45.47 28.91 -73.21
C SER A 113 45.19 28.98 -71.71
N GLU A 114 43.99 28.55 -71.30
CA GLU A 114 43.51 28.64 -69.92
C GLU A 114 43.33 27.26 -69.29
N SER A 115 43.72 27.12 -68.03
CA SER A 115 43.51 25.90 -67.24
C SER A 115 42.02 25.64 -67.00
N ASN A 116 41.69 24.44 -66.53
CA ASN A 116 40.39 24.22 -65.89
C ASN A 116 40.21 25.12 -64.66
N LEU A 117 38.96 25.32 -64.25
CA LEU A 117 38.61 26.23 -63.16
C LEU A 117 38.73 25.54 -61.78
N LEU A 118 39.22 26.30 -60.80
CA LEU A 118 39.06 26.06 -59.38
C LEU A 118 37.85 26.86 -58.89
N ALA A 119 36.79 26.19 -58.44
CA ALA A 119 35.63 26.85 -57.83
C ALA A 119 35.84 27.05 -56.32
N ILE A 120 35.44 28.21 -55.81
CA ILE A 120 35.39 28.55 -54.38
C ILE A 120 33.99 29.09 -54.10
N ASP A 121 33.16 28.28 -53.46
CA ASP A 121 31.82 28.67 -53.01
C ASP A 121 31.92 29.46 -51.70
N ILE A 122 31.25 30.61 -51.64
CA ILE A 122 31.26 31.47 -50.46
C ILE A 122 30.10 31.08 -49.54
N ASP A 123 30.44 30.72 -48.30
CA ASP A 123 29.48 30.63 -47.19
C ASP A 123 29.44 32.00 -46.49
N PHE A 124 28.24 32.57 -46.41
CA PHE A 124 28.03 33.86 -45.76
C PHE A 124 27.56 33.73 -44.31
N GLY A 125 27.42 32.51 -43.79
CA GLY A 125 27.06 32.23 -42.39
C GLY A 125 25.71 31.53 -42.25
N SER A 126 25.28 31.31 -41.01
CA SER A 126 24.07 30.56 -40.66
C SER A 126 23.18 31.33 -39.64
N PHE A 127 21.92 30.93 -39.50
CA PHE A 127 21.11 31.34 -38.34
C PHE A 127 21.42 30.42 -37.17
N ASN A 128 21.64 31.00 -35.99
CA ASN A 128 21.84 30.29 -34.75
C ASN A 128 20.50 29.92 -34.08
N SER A 129 19.48 30.78 -34.22
CA SER A 129 18.14 30.49 -33.69
C SER A 129 17.05 31.28 -34.41
N PHE A 130 15.82 30.78 -34.29
CA PHE A 130 14.60 31.49 -34.65
C PHE A 130 13.46 30.96 -33.79
N SER A 131 12.85 31.83 -32.99
CA SER A 131 11.78 31.47 -32.06
C SER A 131 10.68 32.52 -32.06
N HIS A 132 9.55 32.17 -31.46
CA HIS A 132 8.41 33.06 -31.29
C HIS A 132 7.88 33.03 -29.86
N GLU A 133 7.15 34.08 -29.51
CA GLU A 133 6.34 34.22 -28.30
C GLU A 133 4.96 34.73 -28.72
N THR A 134 3.91 34.15 -28.13
CA THR A 134 2.52 34.58 -28.37
C THR A 134 2.05 35.46 -27.23
N ARG A 135 1.45 36.60 -27.59
CA ARG A 135 0.87 37.57 -26.66
C ARG A 135 -0.61 37.73 -26.96
N LEU A 136 -1.42 36.85 -26.36
CA LEU A 136 -2.87 36.83 -26.56
C LEU A 136 -3.53 38.16 -26.17
N SER A 137 -3.11 38.76 -25.05
CA SER A 137 -3.66 40.04 -24.56
C SER A 137 -3.48 41.23 -25.51
N SER A 138 -2.47 41.21 -26.39
CA SER A 138 -2.25 42.24 -27.42
C SER A 138 -2.53 41.73 -28.84
N ASN A 139 -2.94 40.47 -29.00
CA ASN A 139 -3.14 39.79 -30.27
C ASN A 139 -1.89 39.80 -31.19
N GLU A 140 -0.70 39.56 -30.62
CA GLU A 140 0.58 39.65 -31.33
C GLU A 140 1.41 38.37 -31.24
N LEU A 141 2.07 38.04 -32.35
CA LEU A 141 3.22 37.13 -32.42
C LEU A 141 4.50 37.93 -32.45
N ARG A 142 5.40 37.67 -31.49
CA ARG A 142 6.74 38.26 -31.46
C ARG A 142 7.76 37.20 -31.85
N PHE A 143 8.57 37.51 -32.86
CA PHE A 143 9.64 36.67 -33.36
C PHE A 143 11.00 37.22 -32.94
N PHE A 144 11.94 36.32 -32.67
CA PHE A 144 13.33 36.63 -32.32
C PHE A 144 14.28 35.67 -33.04
N TRP A 145 15.44 36.15 -33.43
CA TRP A 145 16.47 35.34 -34.07
C TRP A 145 17.87 35.81 -33.69
N TYR A 146 18.82 34.91 -33.84
CA TYR A 146 20.25 35.23 -33.83
C TYR A 146 20.89 34.58 -35.05
N ASP A 147 21.85 35.26 -35.66
CA ASP A 147 22.59 34.76 -36.81
C ASP A 147 24.04 35.23 -36.82
N GLU A 148 24.87 34.50 -37.56
CA GLU A 148 26.26 34.83 -37.87
C GLU A 148 26.41 35.18 -39.35
N ILE A 149 25.36 35.74 -39.95
CA ILE A 149 25.31 36.01 -41.39
C ILE A 149 26.00 37.33 -41.65
N SER A 150 27.14 37.22 -42.30
CA SER A 150 27.93 38.33 -42.78
C SER A 150 27.19 39.02 -43.93
N PHE A 151 27.03 40.33 -43.83
CA PHE A 151 26.59 41.20 -44.93
C PHE A 151 25.19 40.88 -45.51
N LYS A 152 24.16 41.53 -44.96
CA LYS A 152 22.75 41.48 -45.41
C LYS A 152 22.14 42.90 -45.43
N ASP A 153 21.08 43.11 -46.21
CA ASP A 153 20.31 44.37 -46.16
C ASP A 153 19.11 44.27 -45.21
N GLY A 154 18.63 43.06 -44.96
CA GLY A 154 17.51 42.82 -44.08
C GLY A 154 17.09 41.36 -44.04
N TYR A 155 15.90 41.14 -43.49
CA TYR A 155 15.25 39.84 -43.42
C TYR A 155 13.84 39.88 -44.00
N LEU A 156 13.45 38.79 -44.63
CA LEU A 156 12.08 38.48 -45.01
C LEU A 156 11.55 37.49 -43.98
N LEU A 157 10.53 37.91 -43.22
CA LEU A 157 9.67 36.99 -42.50
C LEU A 157 8.62 36.52 -43.50
N VAL A 158 8.58 35.22 -43.73
CA VAL A 158 7.66 34.59 -44.67
C VAL A 158 6.79 33.57 -43.96
N LYS A 159 5.53 33.46 -44.37
CA LYS A 159 4.56 32.49 -43.85
C LYS A 159 4.27 31.45 -44.92
N LYS A 160 4.15 30.18 -44.53
CA LYS A 160 3.70 29.11 -45.43
C LYS A 160 2.24 29.36 -45.84
N THR A 161 1.96 29.29 -47.14
CA THR A 161 0.61 29.42 -47.68
C THR A 161 -0.13 28.08 -47.59
N ASP A 162 -1.45 28.11 -47.49
CA ASP A 162 -2.30 26.92 -47.29
C ASP A 162 -2.19 25.83 -48.39
N ASN A 163 -1.67 26.15 -49.58
CA ASN A 163 -1.39 25.18 -50.66
C ASN A 163 -0.06 24.40 -50.47
N ASP A 164 0.45 24.37 -49.23
CA ASP A 164 1.49 23.51 -48.66
C ASP A 164 2.91 23.53 -49.27
N LEU A 165 3.17 24.30 -50.34
CA LEU A 165 4.48 24.32 -51.01
C LEU A 165 5.09 25.71 -51.26
N THR A 166 4.37 26.80 -50.97
CA THR A 166 4.85 28.17 -51.18
C THR A 166 4.88 29.00 -49.90
N TYR A 167 5.73 30.03 -49.88
CA TYR A 167 5.81 30.99 -48.78
C TYR A 167 5.57 32.39 -49.31
N GLU A 168 4.79 33.19 -48.58
CA GLU A 168 4.55 34.60 -48.87
C GLU A 168 5.27 35.49 -47.86
N THR A 169 5.71 36.67 -48.30
CA THR A 169 6.35 37.63 -47.38
C THR A 169 5.28 38.34 -46.56
N VAL A 170 5.33 38.13 -45.25
CA VAL A 170 4.45 38.82 -44.29
C VAL A 170 5.08 40.10 -43.76
N LYS A 171 6.42 40.18 -43.72
CA LYS A 171 7.13 41.37 -43.26
C LYS A 171 8.56 41.44 -43.81
N ILE A 172 8.98 42.65 -44.20
CA ILE A 172 10.37 43.00 -44.50
C ILE A 172 10.94 43.72 -43.28
N ILE A 173 12.12 43.30 -42.85
CA ILE A 173 12.75 43.70 -41.58
C ILE A 173 14.15 44.26 -41.88
N SER A 174 14.51 45.36 -41.21
CA SER A 174 15.86 45.93 -41.30
C SER A 174 16.93 44.95 -40.79
N GLY A 175 18.12 44.96 -41.40
CA GLY A 175 19.23 44.06 -41.05
C GLY A 175 19.83 44.26 -39.66
N ASP A 176 19.59 45.41 -39.02
CA ASP A 176 20.07 45.73 -37.66
C ASP A 176 19.18 45.19 -36.53
N LEU A 177 18.03 44.61 -36.87
CA LEU A 177 17.08 44.08 -35.90
C LEU A 177 17.28 42.58 -35.71
N PHE A 178 17.01 42.10 -34.50
CA PHE A 178 16.98 40.69 -34.12
C PHE A 178 15.59 40.24 -33.64
N GLU A 179 14.60 41.13 -33.72
CA GLU A 179 13.22 40.87 -33.32
C GLU A 179 12.19 41.61 -34.20
N THR A 180 10.98 41.08 -34.27
CA THR A 180 9.83 41.74 -34.90
C THR A 180 8.51 41.23 -34.32
N THR A 181 7.43 41.99 -34.49
CA THR A 181 6.05 41.53 -34.23
C THR A 181 5.19 41.51 -35.50
N ILE A 182 4.19 40.63 -35.51
CA ILE A 182 3.05 40.62 -36.45
C ILE A 182 1.76 40.35 -35.65
N PRO A 183 0.57 40.72 -36.15
CA PRO A 183 -0.69 40.26 -35.59
C PRO A 183 -0.79 38.73 -35.64
N ILE A 184 -1.44 38.13 -34.64
CA ILE A 184 -1.80 36.70 -34.72
C ILE A 184 -2.74 36.52 -35.93
N PRO A 185 -2.49 35.55 -36.83
CA PRO A 185 -3.41 35.28 -37.94
C PRO A 185 -4.83 34.95 -37.44
N GLU A 186 -5.84 35.64 -37.99
CA GLU A 186 -7.26 35.47 -37.60
C GLU A 186 -7.90 34.17 -38.13
N SER A 187 -7.15 33.36 -38.87
CA SER A 187 -7.60 32.09 -39.42
C SER A 187 -6.47 31.07 -39.39
N GLY A 188 -6.83 29.80 -39.19
CA GLY A 188 -5.86 28.71 -39.09
C GLY A 188 -5.28 28.61 -37.69
N PHE A 189 -5.20 27.38 -37.18
CA PHE A 189 -4.67 27.09 -35.85
C PHE A 189 -3.23 26.58 -35.87
N SER A 190 -2.65 26.39 -37.06
CA SER A 190 -1.26 25.97 -37.23
C SER A 190 -0.64 26.82 -38.33
N HIS A 191 0.53 27.39 -38.04
CA HIS A 191 1.24 28.27 -38.95
C HIS A 191 2.73 27.93 -38.93
N GLU A 192 3.33 27.92 -40.11
CA GLU A 192 4.78 27.79 -40.26
C GLU A 192 5.35 29.10 -40.78
N PHE A 193 6.31 29.66 -40.07
CA PHE A 193 7.05 30.84 -40.47
C PHE A 193 8.50 30.48 -40.77
N LYS A 194 9.08 31.16 -41.76
CA LYS A 194 10.51 31.14 -42.00
C LYS A 194 11.06 32.56 -41.96
N ILE A 195 12.28 32.69 -41.48
CA ILE A 195 13.07 33.90 -41.64
C ILE A 195 14.20 33.65 -42.64
N ARG A 196 14.36 34.57 -43.59
CA ARG A 196 15.36 34.52 -44.66
C ARG A 196 16.08 35.87 -44.70
N PRO A 197 17.42 35.92 -44.66
CA PRO A 197 18.11 37.17 -44.93
C PRO A 197 18.03 37.46 -46.43
N PHE A 198 18.13 38.74 -46.79
CA PHE A 198 18.19 39.14 -48.19
C PHE A 198 19.27 40.20 -48.43
N LYS A 199 19.69 40.28 -49.69
CA LYS A 199 20.55 41.33 -50.22
C LYS A 199 19.95 41.88 -51.51
N VAL A 200 19.97 43.20 -51.67
CA VAL A 200 19.59 43.87 -52.92
C VAL A 200 20.80 43.94 -53.83
N PHE A 201 20.71 43.30 -54.99
CA PHE A 201 21.76 43.28 -56.01
C PHE A 201 21.19 43.66 -57.37
N ARG A 202 21.78 44.67 -58.03
CA ARG A 202 21.34 45.22 -59.33
C ARG A 202 19.83 45.55 -59.40
N GLY A 203 19.24 45.93 -58.27
CA GLY A 203 17.81 46.25 -58.14
C GLY A 203 16.90 45.07 -57.80
N ASP A 204 17.43 43.85 -57.79
CA ASP A 204 16.69 42.63 -57.44
C ASP A 204 17.00 42.17 -56.01
N THR A 205 15.98 41.67 -55.32
CA THR A 205 16.13 41.08 -53.99
C THR A 205 16.54 39.62 -54.12
N THR A 206 17.75 39.29 -53.68
CA THR A 206 18.27 37.91 -53.66
C THR A 206 18.22 37.37 -52.23
N THR A 207 17.66 36.17 -52.04
CA THR A 207 17.58 35.53 -50.72
C THR A 207 18.84 34.74 -50.40
N ILE A 208 19.30 34.86 -49.17
CA ILE A 208 20.46 34.14 -48.66
C ILE A 208 20.02 32.76 -48.12
N THR A 209 20.78 31.70 -48.40
CA THR A 209 20.75 30.46 -47.59
C THR A 209 21.72 30.69 -46.44
N PRO A 210 21.23 30.84 -45.21
CA PRO A 210 20.33 29.90 -44.53
C PRO A 210 18.88 30.41 -44.41
N THR A 211 17.95 29.49 -44.14
CA THR A 211 16.60 29.83 -43.67
C THR A 211 16.35 29.06 -42.39
N ASN A 212 15.78 29.69 -41.37
CA ASN A 212 15.28 28.97 -40.20
C ASN A 212 13.76 28.99 -40.17
N THR A 213 13.18 27.92 -39.62
CA THR A 213 11.73 27.71 -39.52
C THR A 213 11.31 27.79 -38.07
N SER A 214 10.13 28.37 -37.82
CA SER A 214 9.44 28.30 -36.54
C SER A 214 7.99 27.92 -36.81
N GLU A 215 7.55 26.84 -36.18
CA GLU A 215 6.17 26.36 -36.23
C GLU A 215 5.43 26.82 -34.98
N PHE A 216 4.18 27.21 -35.17
CA PHE A 216 3.34 27.77 -34.13
C PHE A 216 1.94 27.14 -34.22
N GLU A 217 1.42 26.67 -33.08
CA GLU A 217 0.07 26.11 -32.95
C GLU A 217 -0.74 26.91 -31.91
N LEU A 218 -1.97 27.28 -32.28
CA LEU A 218 -2.99 27.87 -31.43
C LEU A 218 -4.12 26.88 -31.26
N GLY A 219 -4.55 26.68 -30.03
CA GLY A 219 -5.49 25.62 -29.69
C GLY A 219 -5.35 25.28 -28.23
N PRO A 220 -6.37 24.63 -27.64
CA PRO A 220 -6.37 24.36 -26.22
C PRO A 220 -5.15 23.54 -25.81
N LEU A 221 -4.67 23.76 -24.61
CA LEU A 221 -3.54 23.05 -24.01
C LEU A 221 -3.97 22.43 -22.68
N ASN A 222 -3.14 21.52 -22.14
CA ASN A 222 -3.26 21.04 -20.76
C ASN A 222 -4.66 20.50 -20.37
N LEU A 223 -5.28 19.66 -21.22
CA LEU A 223 -6.54 18.99 -20.90
C LEU A 223 -6.38 18.08 -19.67
N ARG A 224 -7.08 18.42 -18.59
CA ARG A 224 -7.08 17.73 -17.31
C ARG A 224 -8.49 17.32 -16.96
N THR A 225 -8.59 16.28 -16.16
CA THR A 225 -9.85 15.88 -15.53
C THR A 225 -9.63 15.78 -14.03
N GLN A 226 -10.70 15.90 -13.26
CA GLN A 226 -10.72 15.71 -11.82
C GLN A 226 -12.04 15.09 -11.43
N LEU A 227 -11.99 13.98 -10.69
CA LEU A 227 -13.16 13.36 -10.09
C LEU A 227 -13.62 14.24 -8.92
N ILE A 228 -14.88 14.69 -8.96
CA ILE A 228 -15.46 15.55 -7.91
C ILE A 228 -16.67 14.90 -7.23
N ALA A 229 -17.34 13.95 -7.88
CA ALA A 229 -18.32 13.05 -7.28
C ALA A 229 -18.35 11.72 -8.07
N GLU A 230 -19.03 10.68 -7.55
CA GLU A 230 -19.14 9.37 -8.25
C GLU A 230 -19.75 9.46 -9.65
N ASP A 231 -20.51 10.51 -9.90
CA ASP A 231 -21.28 10.79 -11.11
C ASP A 231 -20.85 12.10 -11.79
N SER A 232 -19.73 12.69 -11.37
CA SER A 232 -19.34 14.04 -11.81
C SER A 232 -17.83 14.21 -11.99
N LEU A 233 -17.42 14.68 -13.16
CA LEU A 233 -16.04 15.02 -13.53
C LEU A 233 -15.92 16.51 -13.87
N LEU A 234 -14.94 17.19 -13.28
CA LEU A 234 -14.48 18.48 -13.77
C LEU A 234 -13.44 18.26 -14.87
N ILE A 235 -13.70 18.77 -16.06
CA ILE A 235 -12.78 18.76 -17.20
C ILE A 235 -12.30 20.19 -17.39
N SER A 236 -10.99 20.42 -17.44
CA SER A 236 -10.41 21.76 -17.54
C SER A 236 -9.25 21.78 -18.53
N TRP A 237 -9.05 22.91 -19.20
CA TRP A 237 -7.95 23.12 -20.14
C TRP A 237 -7.45 24.55 -20.04
N GLN A 238 -6.28 24.78 -20.62
CA GLN A 238 -5.74 26.11 -20.84
C GLN A 238 -6.19 26.61 -22.21
N GLU A 239 -6.89 27.74 -22.21
CA GLU A 239 -7.19 28.54 -23.40
C GLU A 239 -5.85 29.08 -23.96
N ASN A 240 -5.66 28.99 -25.28
CA ASN A 240 -4.47 29.47 -25.98
C ASN A 240 -4.82 29.90 -27.41
N SER A 241 -5.86 30.72 -27.57
CA SER A 241 -6.40 31.26 -28.82
C SER A 241 -7.29 32.47 -28.51
N GLU A 242 -7.33 33.48 -29.40
CA GLU A 242 -8.18 34.68 -29.23
C GLU A 242 -9.21 34.84 -30.36
N PHE A 243 -9.29 33.86 -31.26
CA PHE A 243 -10.13 33.93 -32.46
C PHE A 243 -11.00 32.69 -32.66
N GLU A 244 -11.00 31.76 -31.72
CA GLU A 244 -11.93 30.64 -31.74
C GLU A 244 -13.35 31.13 -31.47
N ASP A 245 -14.31 30.58 -32.20
CA ASP A 245 -15.73 30.85 -32.02
C ASP A 245 -16.35 29.90 -30.99
N SER A 246 -15.82 28.66 -30.89
CA SER A 246 -16.30 27.64 -29.97
C SER A 246 -15.23 26.57 -29.69
N PHE A 247 -15.49 25.70 -28.71
CA PHE A 247 -14.74 24.46 -28.51
C PHE A 247 -15.66 23.24 -28.72
N LEU A 248 -15.11 22.15 -29.26
CA LEU A 248 -15.80 20.86 -29.33
C LEU A 248 -15.11 19.87 -28.40
N LEU A 249 -15.78 19.53 -27.30
CA LEU A 249 -15.37 18.52 -26.35
C LEU A 249 -16.05 17.20 -26.70
N SER A 250 -15.26 16.17 -26.99
CA SER A 250 -15.75 14.80 -27.19
C SER A 250 -15.37 13.92 -26.00
N ILE A 251 -16.34 13.23 -25.43
CA ILE A 251 -16.17 12.33 -24.27
C ILE A 251 -16.66 10.94 -24.69
N THR A 252 -15.74 9.98 -24.76
CA THR A 252 -16.11 8.57 -24.97
C THR A 252 -16.44 7.95 -23.61
N THR A 253 -17.63 7.36 -23.50
CA THR A 253 -18.22 6.73 -22.29
C THR A 253 -18.65 5.30 -22.63
N PRO A 254 -19.04 4.48 -21.63
CA PRO A 254 -19.66 3.18 -21.90
C PRO A 254 -20.89 3.25 -22.80
N ASN A 255 -21.63 4.37 -22.75
CA ASN A 255 -22.84 4.61 -23.52
C ASN A 255 -22.58 5.17 -24.93
N GLY A 256 -21.32 5.43 -25.28
CA GLY A 256 -20.92 5.95 -26.59
C GLY A 256 -20.19 7.29 -26.53
N LEU A 257 -20.18 7.99 -27.65
CA LEU A 257 -19.52 9.29 -27.82
C LEU A 257 -20.51 10.41 -27.50
N ASN A 258 -20.16 11.25 -26.52
CA ASN A 258 -20.82 12.52 -26.26
C ASN A 258 -20.01 13.65 -26.89
N GLU A 259 -20.63 14.48 -27.72
CA GLU A 259 -20.01 15.67 -28.30
C GLU A 259 -20.72 16.91 -27.75
N ILE A 260 -19.96 17.78 -27.11
CA ILE A 260 -20.44 18.99 -26.47
C ILE A 260 -19.76 20.19 -27.13
N GLU A 261 -20.56 21.06 -27.73
CA GLU A 261 -20.11 22.36 -28.20
C GLU A 261 -20.16 23.35 -27.03
N LEU A 262 -19.04 24.05 -26.82
CA LEU A 262 -18.82 24.97 -25.70
C LEU A 262 -18.55 26.36 -26.26
N GLU A 263 -19.02 27.37 -25.55
CA GLU A 263 -18.84 28.77 -25.93
C GLU A 263 -17.36 29.18 -25.98
N ARG A 264 -17.07 30.23 -26.76
CA ARG A 264 -15.78 30.91 -26.80
C ARG A 264 -15.22 31.21 -25.40
N ASN A 265 -13.90 31.16 -25.23
CA ASN A 265 -13.18 31.41 -23.97
C ASN A 265 -13.55 30.44 -22.81
N SER A 266 -14.29 29.36 -23.06
CA SER A 266 -14.53 28.33 -22.05
C SER A 266 -13.19 27.69 -21.64
N THR A 267 -13.01 27.46 -20.34
CA THR A 267 -11.79 26.84 -19.77
C THR A 267 -12.09 25.57 -18.98
N SER A 268 -13.37 25.26 -18.78
CA SER A 268 -13.80 24.06 -18.07
C SER A 268 -15.21 23.62 -18.46
N TYR A 269 -15.52 22.36 -18.18
CA TYR A 269 -16.83 21.76 -18.33
C TYR A 269 -17.03 20.68 -17.26
N THR A 270 -18.20 20.66 -16.61
CA THR A 270 -18.57 19.61 -15.67
C THR A 270 -19.40 18.56 -16.39
N PHE A 271 -18.86 17.35 -16.48
CA PHE A 271 -19.53 16.20 -17.07
C PHE A 271 -20.24 15.40 -15.97
N ASN A 272 -21.55 15.18 -16.14
CA ASN A 272 -22.40 14.51 -15.15
C ASN A 272 -22.95 13.20 -15.72
N GLU A 273 -22.37 12.08 -15.31
CA GLU A 273 -22.80 10.72 -15.64
C GLU A 273 -22.19 9.75 -14.63
N LEU A 274 -22.93 8.71 -14.23
CA LEU A 274 -22.41 7.69 -13.32
C LEU A 274 -21.18 7.02 -13.92
N LEU A 275 -20.06 7.10 -13.22
CA LEU A 275 -18.79 6.60 -13.69
C LEU A 275 -18.60 5.13 -13.32
N SER A 276 -17.76 4.46 -14.09
CA SER A 276 -17.44 3.04 -13.93
C SER A 276 -15.93 2.85 -13.90
N ARG A 277 -15.45 2.05 -12.93
CA ARG A 277 -14.05 1.65 -12.78
C ARG A 277 -13.52 0.87 -13.98
N ASP A 278 -14.39 0.09 -14.61
CA ASP A 278 -14.02 -0.85 -15.68
C ASP A 278 -13.97 -0.20 -17.06
N PHE A 279 -14.07 1.14 -17.12
CA PHE A 279 -14.03 1.90 -18.36
C PHE A 279 -12.89 2.91 -18.39
N ASN A 280 -12.18 2.95 -19.53
CA ASN A 280 -11.18 3.97 -19.80
C ASN A 280 -11.80 5.10 -20.62
N TYR A 281 -12.09 6.22 -19.95
CA TYR A 281 -12.69 7.39 -20.56
C TYR A 281 -11.69 8.11 -21.45
N ARG A 282 -12.11 8.48 -22.65
CA ARG A 282 -11.32 9.29 -23.57
C ARG A 282 -11.96 10.65 -23.75
N PHE A 283 -11.22 11.68 -23.37
CA PHE A 283 -11.58 13.08 -23.54
C PHE A 283 -10.77 13.63 -24.70
N SER A 284 -11.40 14.36 -25.61
CA SER A 284 -10.70 15.10 -26.63
C SER A 284 -11.29 16.49 -26.81
N LEU A 285 -10.44 17.47 -27.07
CA LEU A 285 -10.85 18.85 -27.23
C LEU A 285 -10.20 19.45 -28.47
N VAL A 286 -10.97 20.22 -29.22
CA VAL A 286 -10.50 21.09 -30.31
C VAL A 286 -11.12 22.47 -30.14
N ALA A 287 -10.39 23.52 -30.49
CA ALA A 287 -10.97 24.83 -30.77
C ALA A 287 -11.48 24.88 -32.22
N LYS A 288 -12.53 25.68 -32.45
CA LYS A 288 -13.17 25.88 -33.75
C LYS A 288 -13.14 27.36 -34.12
N ASN A 289 -12.86 27.66 -35.39
CA ASN A 289 -13.07 28.97 -35.99
C ASN A 289 -13.73 28.71 -37.36
N GLY A 290 -15.06 28.91 -37.43
CA GLY A 290 -15.89 28.34 -38.49
C GLY A 290 -15.69 26.83 -38.67
N GLU A 291 -15.32 26.41 -39.89
CA GLU A 291 -15.05 25.01 -40.25
C GLU A 291 -13.61 24.56 -39.96
N VAL A 292 -12.74 25.48 -39.53
CA VAL A 292 -11.33 25.17 -39.25
C VAL A 292 -11.21 24.67 -37.82
N LEU A 293 -10.48 23.56 -37.63
CA LEU A 293 -10.26 22.93 -36.33
C LEU A 293 -8.81 23.08 -35.89
N SER A 294 -8.60 23.31 -34.60
CA SER A 294 -7.27 23.23 -34.01
C SER A 294 -6.77 21.79 -34.00
N ARG A 295 -5.49 21.63 -33.68
CA ARG A 295 -4.98 20.31 -33.29
C ARG A 295 -5.81 19.78 -32.12
N ARG A 296 -6.18 18.50 -32.21
CA ARG A 296 -6.89 17.79 -31.16
C ARG A 296 -5.93 17.43 -30.03
N ILE A 297 -6.28 17.83 -28.82
CA ILE A 297 -5.67 17.31 -27.59
C ILE A 297 -6.54 16.19 -27.04
N THR A 298 -5.91 15.19 -26.43
CA THR A 298 -6.60 14.02 -25.88
C THR A 298 -6.08 13.68 -24.50
N SER A 299 -6.96 13.18 -23.64
CA SER A 299 -6.63 12.62 -22.33
C SER A 299 -7.40 11.32 -22.14
N ASN A 300 -6.74 10.28 -21.66
CA ASN A 300 -7.38 9.00 -21.31
C ASN A 300 -7.29 8.80 -19.81
N ARG A 301 -8.38 8.34 -19.19
CA ARG A 301 -8.41 8.16 -17.74
C ARG A 301 -9.38 7.08 -17.30
N SER A 302 -8.93 6.23 -16.39
CA SER A 302 -9.77 5.40 -15.53
C SER A 302 -9.92 6.06 -14.16
N PHE A 303 -11.04 5.79 -13.51
CA PHE A 303 -11.35 6.32 -12.18
C PHE A 303 -11.52 5.16 -11.22
N GLU A 304 -10.81 5.23 -10.10
CA GLU A 304 -10.84 4.19 -9.10
C GLU A 304 -10.69 4.81 -7.72
N LEU A 305 -11.54 4.36 -6.82
CA LEU A 305 -11.54 4.70 -5.41
C LEU A 305 -11.24 3.44 -4.61
N SER A 306 -10.63 3.59 -3.43
CA SER A 306 -10.46 2.48 -2.49
C SER A 306 -11.80 1.83 -2.18
N PRO A 307 -11.91 0.49 -2.03
CA PRO A 307 -13.18 -0.16 -1.74
C PRO A 307 -13.68 0.19 -0.33
N PRO A 308 -15.00 0.27 -0.11
CA PRO A 308 -15.56 0.37 1.23
C PRO A 308 -15.34 -0.95 1.99
N ALA A 309 -15.38 -0.91 3.32
CA ALA A 309 -15.23 -2.11 4.16
C ALA A 309 -16.32 -2.20 5.21
N ILE A 310 -16.71 -3.44 5.56
CA ILE A 310 -17.58 -3.69 6.72
C ILE A 310 -16.71 -3.55 7.98
N GLN A 311 -16.92 -2.49 8.74
CA GLN A 311 -16.17 -2.21 9.96
C GLN A 311 -16.59 -3.18 11.07
N LEU A 312 -17.87 -3.17 11.41
CA LEU A 312 -18.46 -4.01 12.44
C LEU A 312 -19.91 -4.33 12.10
N VAL A 313 -20.44 -5.37 12.73
CA VAL A 313 -21.85 -5.75 12.60
C VAL A 313 -22.43 -5.85 13.99
N THR A 314 -23.51 -5.12 14.26
CA THR A 314 -24.25 -5.20 15.52
C THR A 314 -25.56 -5.94 15.29
N GLN A 315 -25.99 -6.73 16.24
CA GLN A 315 -27.28 -7.40 16.18
C GLN A 315 -28.33 -6.58 16.91
N ASN A 316 -29.42 -6.21 16.22
CA ASN A 316 -30.51 -5.44 16.82
C ASN A 316 -31.63 -6.35 17.35
N SER A 317 -31.85 -7.50 16.71
CA SER A 317 -32.76 -8.55 17.19
C SER A 317 -32.34 -9.93 16.66
N SER A 318 -33.07 -10.99 17.01
CA SER A 318 -32.81 -12.34 16.49
C SER A 318 -32.94 -12.44 14.96
N THR A 319 -33.62 -11.49 14.31
CA THR A 319 -33.88 -11.49 12.86
C THR A 319 -33.38 -10.22 12.16
N GLU A 320 -32.57 -9.40 12.84
CA GLU A 320 -32.12 -8.10 12.34
C GLU A 320 -30.68 -7.80 12.75
N ILE A 321 -29.86 -7.40 11.77
CA ILE A 321 -28.49 -6.93 11.98
C ILE A 321 -28.33 -5.53 11.38
N VAL A 322 -27.39 -4.77 11.93
CA VAL A 322 -26.93 -3.49 11.40
C VAL A 322 -25.47 -3.64 10.99
N ILE A 323 -25.19 -3.45 9.71
CA ILE A 323 -23.86 -3.49 9.10
C ILE A 323 -23.32 -2.07 9.11
N HIS A 324 -22.28 -1.80 9.88
CA HIS A 324 -21.60 -0.51 9.91
C HIS A 324 -20.38 -0.57 8.99
N ILE A 325 -20.17 0.48 8.21
CA ILE A 325 -19.14 0.52 7.17
C ILE A 325 -18.11 1.61 7.44
N THR A 326 -16.95 1.47 6.80
CA THR A 326 -15.96 2.53 6.67
C THR A 326 -15.79 2.88 5.20
N GLU A 327 -15.93 4.17 4.89
CA GLU A 327 -15.68 4.75 3.56
C GLU A 327 -14.34 5.48 3.58
N PRO A 328 -13.25 4.88 3.05
CA PRO A 328 -11.93 5.50 3.04
C PRO A 328 -11.80 6.65 2.02
N SER A 329 -12.73 6.80 1.08
CA SER A 329 -12.70 7.88 0.09
C SER A 329 -13.33 9.18 0.61
N GLU A 330 -12.70 10.30 0.31
CA GLU A 330 -13.30 11.64 0.47
C GLU A 330 -14.52 11.85 -0.45
N ILE A 331 -14.62 11.07 -1.54
CA ILE A 331 -15.75 11.13 -2.46
C ILE A 331 -16.82 10.17 -1.97
N ARG A 332 -17.82 10.75 -1.30
CA ARG A 332 -19.03 10.05 -0.87
C ARG A 332 -19.80 9.48 -2.07
N ARG A 333 -20.19 8.22 -1.96
CA ARG A 333 -20.75 7.40 -3.05
C ARG A 333 -21.83 6.46 -2.52
N THR A 334 -22.67 5.98 -3.41
CA THR A 334 -23.62 4.91 -3.07
C THR A 334 -22.90 3.57 -2.99
N ILE A 335 -23.30 2.73 -2.03
CA ILE A 335 -22.70 1.43 -1.78
C ILE A 335 -23.79 0.37 -1.75
N ASP A 336 -23.72 -0.58 -2.66
CA ASP A 336 -24.64 -1.70 -2.72
C ASP A 336 -24.20 -2.80 -1.75
N VAL A 337 -25.17 -3.33 -0.99
CA VAL A 337 -24.97 -4.42 -0.04
C VAL A 337 -25.48 -5.71 -0.65
N TYR A 338 -24.58 -6.69 -0.76
CA TYR A 338 -24.89 -8.02 -1.29
C TYR A 338 -24.85 -9.04 -0.17
N ARG A 339 -25.80 -9.98 -0.20
CA ARG A 339 -25.93 -11.09 0.75
C ARG A 339 -26.01 -12.43 0.02
N SER A 340 -25.42 -13.46 0.61
CA SER A 340 -25.46 -14.85 0.15
C SER A 340 -25.64 -15.80 1.34
N LEU A 341 -26.23 -16.98 1.10
CA LEU A 341 -26.31 -18.09 2.06
C LEU A 341 -25.18 -19.11 1.86
N ASP A 342 -24.60 -19.18 0.66
CA ASP A 342 -23.66 -20.22 0.22
C ASP A 342 -22.24 -19.67 -0.08
N ASN A 343 -22.02 -18.36 0.09
CA ASN A 343 -20.82 -17.63 -0.29
C ASN A 343 -20.48 -17.69 -1.80
N ILE A 344 -21.45 -18.04 -2.64
CA ILE A 344 -21.28 -18.18 -4.10
C ILE A 344 -22.30 -17.32 -4.82
N SER A 345 -23.57 -17.48 -4.47
CA SER A 345 -24.72 -16.83 -5.10
C SER A 345 -25.14 -15.62 -4.27
N PHE A 346 -24.71 -14.44 -4.70
CA PHE A 346 -25.02 -13.19 -4.01
C PHE A 346 -26.21 -12.46 -4.63
N THR A 347 -27.04 -11.88 -3.77
CA THR A 347 -28.18 -11.04 -4.14
C THR A 347 -28.04 -9.68 -3.48
N LYS A 348 -28.36 -8.61 -4.21
CA LYS A 348 -28.39 -7.26 -3.64
C LYS A 348 -29.57 -7.17 -2.66
N VAL A 349 -29.28 -6.87 -1.40
CA VAL A 349 -30.29 -6.74 -0.33
C VAL A 349 -30.58 -5.29 0.03
N GLY A 350 -29.69 -4.36 -0.35
CA GLY A 350 -29.91 -2.94 -0.13
C GLY A 350 -28.82 -2.06 -0.71
N THR A 351 -28.93 -0.77 -0.44
CA THR A 351 -27.98 0.26 -0.82
C THR A 351 -27.84 1.25 0.35
N ILE A 352 -26.60 1.55 0.73
CA ILE A 352 -26.23 2.63 1.64
C ILE A 352 -26.08 3.89 0.81
N LEU A 353 -26.78 4.97 1.20
CA LEU A 353 -26.71 6.25 0.48
C LEU A 353 -25.41 7.00 0.80
N LYS A 354 -25.03 7.98 -0.06
CA LYS A 354 -23.75 8.73 0.01
C LYS A 354 -23.35 9.21 1.42
N ASN A 355 -24.32 9.57 2.25
CA ASN A 355 -24.09 10.17 3.57
C ASN A 355 -24.44 9.25 4.74
N GLU A 356 -24.74 7.99 4.48
CA GLU A 356 -25.03 6.97 5.50
C GLU A 356 -23.78 6.12 5.75
N ASP A 357 -23.65 5.59 6.96
CA ASP A 357 -22.53 4.77 7.42
C ASP A 357 -22.95 3.36 7.85
N SER A 358 -24.23 3.03 7.68
CA SER A 358 -24.79 1.76 8.10
C SER A 358 -25.97 1.31 7.23
N PHE A 359 -26.20 0.00 7.22
CA PHE A 359 -27.34 -0.65 6.59
C PHE A 359 -27.97 -1.66 7.54
N THR A 360 -29.30 -1.61 7.71
CA THR A 360 -30.04 -2.61 8.48
C THR A 360 -30.60 -3.68 7.56
N ASP A 361 -30.16 -4.93 7.76
CA ASP A 361 -30.74 -6.09 7.09
C ASP A 361 -31.77 -6.75 8.01
N ASN A 362 -32.97 -6.98 7.47
CA ASN A 362 -34.15 -7.40 8.20
C ASN A 362 -34.65 -8.77 7.70
N ASN A 363 -35.50 -9.41 8.50
CA ASN A 363 -36.13 -10.70 8.19
C ASN A 363 -35.10 -11.83 7.96
N LEU A 364 -34.04 -11.83 8.76
CA LEU A 364 -33.05 -12.91 8.77
C LEU A 364 -33.60 -14.12 9.53
N ASN A 365 -33.26 -15.32 9.06
CA ASN A 365 -33.53 -16.56 9.78
C ASN A 365 -32.52 -16.70 10.93
N GLN A 366 -33.03 -17.03 12.11
CA GLN A 366 -32.20 -17.24 13.30
C GLN A 366 -31.24 -18.40 13.07
N PHE A 367 -30.01 -18.26 13.57
CA PHE A 367 -28.90 -19.22 13.51
C PHE A 367 -28.42 -19.56 12.09
N GLU A 368 -28.83 -18.77 11.10
CA GLU A 368 -28.40 -18.93 9.72
C GLU A 368 -27.11 -18.12 9.44
N SER A 369 -26.19 -18.72 8.67
CA SER A 369 -24.99 -18.03 8.19
C SER A 369 -25.29 -17.21 6.94
N TYR A 370 -24.91 -15.94 6.98
CA TYR A 370 -25.03 -15.00 5.88
C TYR A 370 -23.66 -14.44 5.52
N TYR A 371 -23.37 -14.37 4.23
CA TYR A 371 -22.14 -13.81 3.69
C TYR A 371 -22.47 -12.46 3.07
N TYR A 372 -21.75 -11.41 3.46
CA TYR A 372 -21.96 -10.05 2.97
C TYR A 372 -20.72 -9.50 2.29
N TYR A 373 -20.89 -8.81 1.17
CA TYR A 373 -19.88 -7.89 0.63
C TYR A 373 -20.54 -6.58 0.17
N LEU A 374 -19.72 -5.55 0.08
CA LEU A 374 -20.08 -4.22 -0.38
C LEU A 374 -19.56 -4.00 -1.81
N SER A 375 -20.34 -3.31 -2.64
CA SER A 375 -19.96 -2.98 -4.03
C SER A 375 -20.27 -1.53 -4.35
N SER A 376 -19.47 -0.91 -5.23
CA SER A 376 -19.70 0.44 -5.72
C SER A 376 -19.12 0.58 -7.13
N SER A 377 -19.66 1.50 -7.95
CA SER A 377 -19.32 1.61 -9.38
C SER A 377 -17.86 2.03 -9.65
N LEU A 378 -17.19 2.60 -8.66
CA LEU A 378 -15.82 3.12 -8.75
C LEU A 378 -14.79 2.34 -7.93
N SER A 379 -15.12 1.18 -7.37
CA SER A 379 -14.16 0.35 -6.62
C SER A 379 -14.32 -1.13 -6.95
N THR A 380 -13.36 -1.95 -6.52
CA THR A 380 -13.61 -3.38 -6.39
C THR A 380 -14.64 -3.64 -5.30
N ASN A 381 -15.18 -4.87 -5.26
CA ASN A 381 -15.97 -5.32 -4.12
C ASN A 381 -15.09 -5.37 -2.86
N SER A 382 -15.73 -5.20 -1.69
CA SER A 382 -15.09 -5.47 -0.41
C SER A 382 -14.78 -6.95 -0.24
N PHE A 383 -13.96 -7.28 0.76
CA PHE A 383 -13.88 -8.65 1.24
C PHE A 383 -15.25 -9.11 1.77
N THR A 384 -15.54 -10.39 1.58
CA THR A 384 -16.75 -11.01 2.12
C THR A 384 -16.62 -11.23 3.63
N LYS A 385 -17.66 -10.89 4.39
CA LYS A 385 -17.78 -11.15 5.82
C LYS A 385 -18.89 -12.16 6.09
N LYS A 386 -18.58 -13.26 6.79
CA LYS A 386 -19.57 -14.25 7.29
C LYS A 386 -20.14 -13.72 8.61
N ILE A 387 -21.47 -13.69 8.72
CA ILE A 387 -22.24 -13.25 9.89
C ILE A 387 -23.30 -14.30 10.17
N ILE A 388 -23.41 -14.76 11.41
CA ILE A 388 -24.50 -15.66 11.82
C ILE A 388 -25.56 -14.80 12.48
N SER A 389 -26.77 -14.77 11.91
CA SER A 389 -27.88 -14.03 12.50
C SER A 389 -28.41 -14.83 13.71
N GLY A 390 -28.80 -14.18 14.80
CA GLY A 390 -29.30 -14.88 16.00
C GLY A 390 -28.27 -15.10 17.13
N LEU A 391 -26.97 -14.82 16.92
CA LEU A 391 -25.94 -14.87 17.96
C LEU A 391 -25.94 -13.59 18.82
N GLY A 392 -27.07 -13.34 19.50
CA GLY A 392 -27.13 -12.33 20.55
C GLY A 392 -26.58 -12.94 21.83
N LEU A 393 -25.61 -12.27 22.47
CA LEU A 393 -25.41 -12.43 23.91
C LEU A 393 -26.79 -12.36 24.57
N LYS A 394 -27.22 -13.43 25.25
CA LYS A 394 -28.42 -13.34 26.07
C LYS A 394 -28.00 -12.62 27.34
N GLU A 395 -28.20 -11.31 27.34
CA GLU A 395 -28.22 -10.54 28.58
C GLU A 395 -29.38 -11.10 29.42
N VAL A 396 -29.07 -11.92 30.42
CA VAL A 396 -30.05 -12.34 31.41
C VAL A 396 -30.01 -11.33 32.54
N ASN A 397 -30.63 -10.18 32.30
CA ASN A 397 -30.93 -9.25 33.37
C ASN A 397 -31.94 -9.90 34.31
N ASN A 398 -31.54 -10.08 35.57
CA ASN A 398 -32.30 -10.77 36.60
C ASN A 398 -32.64 -12.20 36.20
N ILE A 399 -31.70 -13.12 36.45
CA ILE A 399 -32.12 -14.48 36.72
C ILE A 399 -32.96 -14.38 38.01
N GLU A 400 -34.27 -14.61 37.93
CA GLU A 400 -35.08 -14.89 39.11
C GLU A 400 -34.63 -16.27 39.59
N PHE A 401 -33.71 -16.27 40.53
CA PHE A 401 -33.35 -17.46 41.27
C PHE A 401 -34.40 -17.65 42.36
N ASP A 402 -34.92 -18.87 42.52
CA ASP A 402 -35.60 -19.21 43.77
C ASP A 402 -34.52 -19.18 44.86
N ASP A 403 -34.41 -18.04 45.54
CA ASP A 403 -33.34 -17.75 46.48
C ASP A 403 -33.39 -18.74 47.67
N ILE A 404 -32.52 -19.74 47.68
CA ILE A 404 -32.19 -20.41 48.94
C ILE A 404 -31.09 -19.58 49.62
N PHE A 405 -31.51 -18.69 50.51
CA PHE A 405 -30.60 -17.90 51.31
C PHE A 405 -29.87 -18.79 52.32
N PHE A 406 -28.56 -18.89 52.16
CA PHE A 406 -27.70 -19.38 53.23
C PHE A 406 -26.78 -18.26 53.73
N SER A 407 -26.83 -17.99 55.03
CA SER A 407 -25.97 -17.03 55.71
C SER A 407 -24.85 -17.81 56.38
N PHE A 408 -23.60 -17.55 56.00
CA PHE A 408 -22.45 -18.19 56.62
C PHE A 408 -21.32 -17.19 56.93
N GLN A 409 -20.45 -17.49 57.90
CA GLN A 409 -19.33 -16.61 58.25
C GLN A 409 -17.99 -17.17 57.76
N GLN A 410 -17.55 -16.71 56.59
CA GLN A 410 -16.17 -16.71 56.08
C GLN A 410 -15.48 -18.09 55.87
N PHE A 411 -15.20 -18.45 54.60
CA PHE A 411 -14.79 -19.80 54.18
C PHE A 411 -13.39 -19.94 53.59
N GLU A 412 -12.85 -21.17 53.70
CA GLU A 412 -12.01 -21.83 52.70
C GLU A 412 -12.79 -23.05 52.17
N LEU A 413 -12.98 -23.13 50.85
CA LEU A 413 -13.82 -24.14 50.17
C LEU A 413 -12.94 -25.09 49.38
N THR A 414 -13.23 -26.39 49.45
CA THR A 414 -12.71 -27.33 48.46
C THR A 414 -13.75 -28.34 48.07
N LEU A 415 -14.06 -28.37 46.78
CA LEU A 415 -15.07 -29.21 46.17
C LEU A 415 -14.38 -30.22 45.27
N GLY A 416 -14.68 -31.50 45.44
CA GLY A 416 -14.33 -32.50 44.43
C GLY A 416 -15.17 -32.24 43.18
N ASN A 417 -14.57 -32.37 41.99
CA ASN A 417 -15.15 -32.05 40.67
C ASN A 417 -16.46 -32.80 40.28
N ALA A 418 -17.11 -33.52 41.19
CA ALA A 418 -18.34 -34.28 40.97
C ALA A 418 -19.27 -34.33 42.21
N SER A 419 -19.00 -33.54 43.26
CA SER A 419 -19.70 -33.69 44.54
C SER A 419 -21.02 -32.90 44.56
N PRO A 420 -22.11 -33.42 45.14
CA PRO A 420 -23.24 -32.61 45.59
C PRO A 420 -22.99 -32.01 46.99
N PHE A 421 -21.78 -32.09 47.54
CA PHE A 421 -21.49 -31.62 48.89
C PHE A 421 -20.60 -30.38 48.90
N ILE A 422 -20.99 -29.31 49.62
CA ILE A 422 -20.05 -28.28 50.09
C ILE A 422 -19.48 -28.70 51.43
N ALA A 423 -18.17 -28.58 51.60
CA ALA A 423 -17.51 -28.54 52.91
C ALA A 423 -17.23 -27.08 53.31
N TYR A 424 -17.60 -26.70 54.52
CA TYR A 424 -17.42 -25.33 55.01
C TYR A 424 -17.15 -25.26 56.52
N THR A 425 -16.48 -24.20 56.97
CA THR A 425 -16.23 -23.97 58.40
C THR A 425 -16.48 -22.49 58.72
N ASP A 426 -17.12 -22.21 59.86
CA ASP A 426 -17.29 -20.85 60.35
C ASP A 426 -15.99 -20.37 61.02
N TRP A 427 -15.62 -19.10 60.81
CA TRP A 427 -14.40 -18.55 61.39
C TRP A 427 -14.40 -18.65 62.93
N GLY A 428 -13.45 -19.42 63.49
CA GLY A 428 -13.36 -19.67 64.93
C GLY A 428 -14.21 -20.85 65.43
N SER A 429 -14.98 -21.51 64.57
CA SER A 429 -15.68 -22.76 64.86
C SER A 429 -14.81 -24.00 64.62
N SER A 430 -14.70 -24.88 65.61
CA SER A 430 -14.09 -26.21 65.41
C SER A 430 -14.97 -27.19 64.64
N SER A 431 -16.06 -26.74 63.98
CA SER A 431 -16.89 -27.56 63.10
C SER A 431 -16.54 -27.33 61.62
N LEU A 432 -16.30 -28.43 60.90
CA LEU A 432 -16.37 -28.52 59.45
C LEU A 432 -17.71 -29.14 59.08
N GLU A 433 -18.57 -28.37 58.45
CA GLU A 433 -19.93 -28.74 58.09
C GLU A 433 -20.00 -29.12 56.62
N PHE A 434 -20.77 -30.17 56.33
CA PHE A 434 -21.01 -30.67 54.99
C PHE A 434 -22.47 -30.44 54.64
N PHE A 435 -22.71 -29.76 53.53
CA PHE A 435 -24.04 -29.46 53.03
C PHE A 435 -24.29 -30.29 51.77
N ASP A 436 -25.33 -31.12 51.75
CA ASP A 436 -25.75 -31.90 50.58
C ASP A 436 -26.83 -31.15 49.79
N PHE A 437 -26.53 -30.85 48.54
CA PHE A 437 -27.47 -30.21 47.62
C PHE A 437 -28.61 -31.12 47.18
N LEU A 438 -28.41 -32.44 47.14
CA LEU A 438 -29.45 -33.37 46.69
C LEU A 438 -30.50 -33.64 47.76
N GLU A 439 -30.13 -33.52 49.03
CA GLU A 439 -31.04 -33.72 50.16
C GLU A 439 -31.52 -32.40 50.81
N GLU A 440 -31.11 -31.25 50.26
CA GLU A 440 -31.43 -29.89 50.75
C GLU A 440 -31.22 -29.72 52.26
N GLY A 441 -30.10 -30.22 52.79
CA GLY A 441 -29.84 -30.21 54.23
C GLY A 441 -28.36 -30.38 54.60
N MET A 442 -28.02 -30.03 55.84
CA MET A 442 -26.71 -30.40 56.41
C MET A 442 -26.62 -31.93 56.46
N SER A 443 -25.68 -32.51 55.73
CA SER A 443 -25.47 -33.96 55.73
C SER A 443 -24.67 -34.41 56.94
N SER A 444 -23.70 -33.60 57.39
CA SER A 444 -22.89 -33.92 58.58
C SER A 444 -22.07 -32.74 59.10
N SER A 445 -21.56 -32.86 60.34
CA SER A 445 -20.59 -31.92 60.92
C SER A 445 -19.45 -32.71 61.58
N ILE A 446 -18.21 -32.31 61.31
CA ILE A 446 -17.00 -32.94 61.82
C ILE A 446 -16.28 -31.96 62.74
N THR A 447 -15.92 -32.39 63.95
CA THR A 447 -15.08 -31.56 64.82
C THR A 447 -13.62 -31.68 64.39
N ILE A 448 -12.99 -30.55 64.09
CA ILE A 448 -11.60 -30.45 63.63
C ILE A 448 -10.83 -29.36 64.39
N PRO A 449 -9.50 -29.51 64.55
CA PRO A 449 -8.68 -28.45 65.14
C PRO A 449 -8.54 -27.25 64.19
N LEU A 450 -8.83 -26.05 64.69
CA LEU A 450 -8.66 -24.79 63.96
C LEU A 450 -7.26 -24.17 64.12
N PRO A 451 -6.85 -23.28 63.19
CA PRO A 451 -7.50 -22.93 61.93
C PRO A 451 -7.26 -23.98 60.84
N ILE A 452 -8.20 -24.13 59.91
CA ILE A 452 -7.90 -24.76 58.61
C ILE A 452 -7.26 -23.71 57.71
N ASN A 453 -6.31 -24.12 56.87
CA ASN A 453 -5.66 -23.28 55.88
C ASN A 453 -5.85 -23.72 54.43
N GLU A 454 -6.09 -25.01 54.20
CA GLU A 454 -6.52 -25.54 52.92
C GLU A 454 -7.24 -26.86 53.18
N LEU A 455 -8.25 -27.16 52.36
CA LEU A 455 -8.98 -28.41 52.37
C LEU A 455 -8.74 -29.12 51.02
N ALA A 456 -8.86 -30.43 50.96
CA ALA A 456 -9.02 -31.15 49.71
C ALA A 456 -9.97 -32.31 49.93
N VAL A 457 -10.90 -32.51 49.00
CA VAL A 457 -11.88 -33.59 49.04
C VAL A 457 -11.53 -34.59 47.93
N ASN A 458 -11.51 -35.87 48.24
CA ASN A 458 -11.28 -36.90 47.25
C ASN A 458 -12.43 -36.96 46.24
N SER A 459 -12.15 -37.40 45.02
CA SER A 459 -13.13 -37.51 43.94
C SER A 459 -14.26 -38.50 44.21
N ASP A 460 -14.04 -39.47 45.09
CA ASP A 460 -15.06 -40.43 45.54
C ASP A 460 -15.95 -39.87 46.67
N HIS A 461 -15.64 -38.67 47.17
CA HIS A 461 -16.34 -37.98 48.26
C HIS A 461 -16.38 -38.75 49.58
N THR A 462 -15.52 -39.75 49.75
CA THR A 462 -15.46 -40.53 50.99
C THR A 462 -14.45 -39.98 51.99
N SER A 463 -13.45 -39.23 51.50
CA SER A 463 -12.34 -38.75 52.30
C SER A 463 -11.95 -37.31 51.96
N ALA A 464 -11.39 -36.62 52.94
CA ALA A 464 -10.83 -35.29 52.78
C ALA A 464 -9.53 -35.14 53.58
N VAL A 465 -8.71 -34.17 53.19
CA VAL A 465 -7.55 -33.72 53.97
C VAL A 465 -7.67 -32.25 54.28
N ALA A 466 -7.41 -31.86 55.53
CA ALA A 466 -7.40 -30.47 55.97
C ALA A 466 -6.03 -30.12 56.53
N THR A 467 -5.48 -28.97 56.15
CA THR A 467 -4.19 -28.49 56.64
C THR A 467 -4.39 -27.46 57.75
N ASN A 468 -3.51 -27.46 58.76
CA ASN A 468 -3.55 -26.53 59.88
C ASN A 468 -2.15 -26.00 60.17
N THR A 469 -1.91 -24.73 59.84
CA THR A 469 -0.61 -24.04 59.95
C THR A 469 -0.20 -23.81 61.40
N VAL A 470 -1.15 -23.70 62.33
CA VAL A 470 -0.86 -23.49 63.76
C VAL A 470 -0.32 -24.76 64.42
N THR A 471 -0.88 -25.91 64.07
CA THR A 471 -0.48 -27.21 64.61
C THR A 471 0.52 -27.94 63.74
N ASN A 472 0.84 -27.43 62.55
CA ASN A 472 1.73 -28.05 61.58
C ASN A 472 1.27 -29.47 61.21
N LYS A 473 -0.03 -29.64 60.97
CA LYS A 473 -0.64 -30.94 60.70
C LYS A 473 -1.51 -30.95 59.46
N ILE A 474 -1.53 -32.11 58.81
CA ILE A 474 -2.54 -32.51 57.83
C ILE A 474 -3.46 -33.53 58.50
N TYR A 475 -4.75 -33.23 58.59
CA TYR A 475 -5.78 -34.10 59.13
C TYR A 475 -6.42 -34.91 58.01
N LEU A 476 -6.49 -36.23 58.18
CA LEU A 476 -7.24 -37.12 57.30
C LEU A 476 -8.65 -37.29 57.86
N ILE A 477 -9.64 -37.04 57.04
CA ILE A 477 -11.05 -36.96 57.41
C ILE A 477 -11.82 -38.03 56.63
N ASP A 478 -12.59 -38.86 57.35
CA ASP A 478 -13.61 -39.72 56.76
C ASP A 478 -14.90 -38.92 56.66
N LEU A 479 -15.36 -38.66 55.45
CA LEU A 479 -16.60 -37.93 55.22
C LEU A 479 -17.82 -38.80 55.50
N VAL A 480 -17.74 -40.11 55.23
CA VAL A 480 -18.84 -41.06 55.47
C VAL A 480 -19.10 -41.21 56.97
N SER A 481 -18.03 -41.37 57.74
CA SER A 481 -18.13 -41.53 59.20
C SER A 481 -18.12 -40.20 59.95
N SER A 482 -17.86 -39.08 59.27
CA SER A 482 -17.81 -37.73 59.84
C SER A 482 -16.81 -37.58 60.99
N ILE A 483 -15.63 -38.18 60.85
CA ILE A 483 -14.56 -38.16 61.86
C ILE A 483 -13.20 -37.83 61.25
N VAL A 484 -12.33 -37.23 62.06
CA VAL A 484 -10.88 -37.21 61.77
C VAL A 484 -10.34 -38.60 62.04
N ILE A 485 -9.90 -39.30 61.00
CA ILE A 485 -9.32 -40.65 61.09
C ILE A 485 -7.91 -40.58 61.65
N ASP A 486 -7.12 -39.61 61.18
CA ASP A 486 -5.70 -39.53 61.49
C ASP A 486 -5.11 -38.12 61.27
N SER A 487 -3.85 -37.92 61.66
CA SER A 487 -3.07 -36.73 61.29
C SER A 487 -1.62 -37.06 60.99
N ILE A 488 -1.01 -36.21 60.16
CA ILE A 488 0.39 -36.24 59.75
C ILE A 488 1.03 -34.93 60.19
N ASN A 489 2.17 -34.99 60.89
CA ASN A 489 2.94 -33.80 61.21
C ASN A 489 3.77 -33.39 60.00
N VAL A 490 3.83 -32.09 59.71
CA VAL A 490 4.62 -31.56 58.60
C VAL A 490 5.38 -30.32 59.06
N ASP A 491 6.69 -30.29 58.80
CA ASP A 491 7.53 -29.18 59.24
C ASP A 491 7.21 -27.90 58.44
N ASN A 492 7.11 -26.76 59.14
CA ASN A 492 6.90 -25.42 58.57
C ASN A 492 5.70 -25.30 57.60
N LEU A 493 4.53 -25.73 58.06
CA LEU A 493 3.28 -25.59 57.32
C LEU A 493 2.87 -24.11 57.29
N SER A 494 3.30 -23.36 56.27
CA SER A 494 2.91 -21.95 56.07
C SER A 494 1.82 -21.80 55.01
N ARG A 495 1.87 -22.63 53.95
CA ARG A 495 0.86 -22.73 52.90
C ARG A 495 1.05 -24.05 52.14
N ILE A 496 0.03 -24.92 52.12
CA ILE A 496 0.07 -26.19 51.39
C ILE A 496 -1.22 -26.33 50.61
N TYR A 497 -1.15 -26.57 49.30
CA TYR A 497 -2.31 -26.86 48.46
C TYR A 497 -2.40 -28.36 48.19
N PRO A 498 -3.10 -29.16 49.01
CA PRO A 498 -3.19 -30.60 48.78
C PRO A 498 -4.13 -30.92 47.61
N ARG A 499 -3.80 -31.92 46.82
CA ARG A 499 -4.67 -32.52 45.80
C ARG A 499 -4.56 -34.03 45.82
N PHE A 500 -5.68 -34.75 45.83
CA PHE A 500 -5.66 -36.21 45.75
C PHE A 500 -5.15 -36.67 44.37
N ILE A 501 -4.12 -37.50 44.36
CA ILE A 501 -3.52 -38.10 43.15
C ILE A 501 -3.75 -39.61 43.09
N ASN A 502 -4.35 -40.19 44.13
CA ASN A 502 -4.77 -41.58 44.20
C ASN A 502 -6.02 -41.67 45.08
N GLU A 503 -6.84 -42.71 44.93
CA GLU A 503 -8.04 -42.92 45.75
C GLU A 503 -7.68 -43.01 47.24
N GLY A 504 -7.95 -41.92 47.98
CA GLY A 504 -7.81 -41.80 49.44
C GLY A 504 -6.43 -42.00 50.07
N SER A 505 -5.41 -42.43 49.31
CA SER A 505 -4.15 -42.93 49.88
C SER A 505 -2.94 -42.03 49.67
N LYS A 506 -2.96 -41.16 48.65
CA LYS A 506 -1.85 -40.24 48.35
C LYS A 506 -2.34 -38.89 47.88
N ILE A 507 -1.67 -37.84 48.32
CA ILE A 507 -1.91 -36.46 47.90
C ILE A 507 -0.62 -35.85 47.35
N ALA A 508 -0.73 -34.99 46.34
CA ALA A 508 0.31 -34.04 45.96
C ALA A 508 0.15 -32.77 46.79
N ALA A 509 1.26 -32.15 47.17
CA ALA A 509 1.30 -30.94 47.97
C ALA A 509 2.46 -30.05 47.51
N LEU A 510 2.24 -28.73 47.49
CA LEU A 510 3.28 -27.74 47.25
C LEU A 510 3.70 -27.11 48.57
N PHE A 511 5.00 -27.15 48.88
CA PHE A 511 5.61 -26.60 50.08
C PHE A 511 6.53 -25.43 49.72
N PRO A 512 6.36 -24.23 50.31
CA PRO A 512 7.33 -23.17 50.08
C PRO A 512 8.67 -23.55 50.70
N THR A 513 9.74 -23.47 49.91
CA THR A 513 11.11 -23.78 50.37
C THR A 513 11.85 -22.56 50.92
N ASP A 514 11.27 -21.36 50.76
CA ASP A 514 11.79 -20.10 51.28
C ASP A 514 10.66 -19.16 51.77
N ASP A 515 11.01 -18.20 52.63
CA ASP A 515 10.08 -17.19 53.17
C ASP A 515 9.66 -16.13 52.12
N THR A 516 10.30 -16.12 50.95
CA THR A 516 10.01 -15.20 49.84
C THR A 516 8.98 -15.76 48.86
N TYR A 517 8.52 -16.99 49.07
CA TYR A 517 7.61 -17.75 48.20
C TYR A 517 8.13 -17.90 46.76
N SER A 518 9.45 -17.86 46.58
CA SER A 518 10.08 -17.90 45.25
C SER A 518 10.37 -19.31 44.76
N THR A 519 10.34 -20.30 45.65
CA THR A 519 10.56 -21.70 45.34
C THR A 519 9.58 -22.60 46.10
N TRP A 520 9.09 -23.65 45.43
CA TRP A 520 8.06 -24.56 45.93
C TRP A 520 8.47 -26.01 45.68
N ASP A 521 8.54 -26.83 46.73
CA ASP A 521 8.75 -28.27 46.67
C ASP A 521 7.40 -28.96 46.43
N LEU A 522 7.27 -29.57 45.26
CA LEU A 522 6.19 -30.48 44.94
C LEU A 522 6.51 -31.84 45.56
N SER A 523 5.75 -32.23 46.58
CA SER A 523 5.93 -33.50 47.25
C SER A 523 4.68 -34.38 47.20
N VAL A 524 4.88 -35.69 47.23
CA VAL A 524 3.84 -36.70 47.42
C VAL A 524 3.79 -37.08 48.90
N ILE A 525 2.61 -37.00 49.48
CA ILE A 525 2.33 -37.44 50.84
C ILE A 525 1.52 -38.72 50.77
N ASP A 526 2.10 -39.81 51.25
CA ASP A 526 1.39 -41.07 51.42
C ASP A 526 0.69 -41.08 52.77
N LEU A 527 -0.64 -41.07 52.72
CA LEU A 527 -1.49 -40.96 53.90
C LEU A 527 -1.49 -42.25 54.73
N THR A 528 -1.10 -43.38 54.13
CA THR A 528 -1.06 -44.70 54.78
C THR A 528 0.24 -44.89 55.55
N THR A 529 1.37 -44.56 54.93
CA THR A 529 2.71 -44.68 55.54
C THR A 529 3.12 -43.42 56.31
N LYS A 530 2.41 -42.31 56.12
CA LYS A 530 2.75 -40.97 56.63
C LYS A 530 4.11 -40.46 56.17
N SER A 531 4.57 -40.91 55.01
CA SER A 531 5.82 -40.45 54.41
C SER A 531 5.56 -39.30 53.45
N ILE A 532 6.50 -38.34 53.43
CA ILE A 532 6.54 -37.24 52.48
C ILE A 532 7.77 -37.45 51.60
N GLU A 533 7.58 -37.45 50.28
CA GLU A 533 8.64 -37.62 49.29
C GLU A 533 8.62 -36.43 48.32
N SER A 534 9.70 -35.66 48.28
CA SER A 534 9.88 -34.58 47.31
C SER A 534 10.00 -35.16 45.91
N VAL A 535 9.27 -34.57 44.96
CA VAL A 535 9.21 -34.97 43.54
C VAL A 535 9.98 -33.98 42.70
N ASP A 536 9.74 -32.68 42.89
CA ASP A 536 10.29 -31.62 42.04
C ASP A 536 10.35 -30.27 42.78
N ILE A 537 11.20 -29.35 42.32
CA ILE A 537 11.33 -27.99 42.84
C ILE A 537 10.94 -26.97 41.76
N ILE A 538 9.81 -26.29 41.99
CA ILE A 538 9.27 -25.28 41.09
C ILE A 538 9.76 -23.90 41.52
N THR A 539 10.32 -23.12 40.59
CA THR A 539 10.83 -21.76 40.87
C THR A 539 9.86 -20.72 40.35
N SER A 540 9.20 -19.96 41.22
CA SER A 540 8.34 -18.83 40.83
C SER A 540 9.09 -17.50 40.98
N PRO A 541 9.24 -16.71 39.89
CA PRO A 541 9.84 -15.38 39.99
C PRO A 541 8.88 -14.33 40.55
N SER A 542 7.61 -14.67 40.73
CA SER A 542 6.62 -13.85 41.41
C SER A 542 6.45 -14.30 42.87
N SER A 543 5.97 -13.42 43.74
CA SER A 543 5.46 -13.83 45.06
C SER A 543 4.05 -14.44 44.98
N GLU A 544 3.54 -14.72 43.77
CA GLU A 544 2.27 -15.42 43.57
C GLU A 544 2.48 -16.93 43.71
N ILE A 545 1.41 -17.61 44.07
CA ILE A 545 1.43 -19.02 44.45
C ILE A 545 1.13 -19.86 43.21
N PRO A 546 1.91 -20.91 42.93
CA PRO A 546 1.57 -21.83 41.86
C PRO A 546 0.26 -22.57 42.15
N ASP A 547 -0.65 -22.57 41.17
CA ASP A 547 -1.84 -23.41 41.23
C ASP A 547 -1.54 -24.83 40.72
N MET A 548 -2.21 -25.83 41.30
CA MET A 548 -2.06 -27.24 40.95
C MET A 548 -3.39 -27.86 40.54
N TYR A 549 -3.41 -28.46 39.35
CA TYR A 549 -4.57 -29.06 38.72
C TYR A 549 -4.32 -30.55 38.49
N VAL A 550 -5.19 -31.41 39.00
CA VAL A 550 -5.15 -32.86 38.77
C VAL A 550 -6.38 -33.24 37.95
N ASN A 551 -6.19 -34.00 36.88
CA ASN A 551 -7.32 -34.40 36.05
C ASN A 551 -8.26 -35.37 36.80
N PRO A 552 -9.56 -35.45 36.46
CA PRO A 552 -10.50 -36.33 37.17
C PRO A 552 -10.07 -37.81 37.18
N GLY A 553 -9.39 -38.26 36.11
CA GLY A 553 -8.86 -39.61 36.01
C GLY A 553 -7.62 -39.89 36.86
N LYS A 554 -7.05 -38.87 37.53
CA LYS A 554 -5.81 -38.94 38.34
C LYS A 554 -4.64 -39.60 37.58
N THR A 555 -4.55 -39.33 36.29
CA THR A 555 -3.49 -39.81 35.40
C THR A 555 -2.52 -38.72 35.02
N ARG A 556 -2.88 -37.45 35.22
CA ARG A 556 -2.09 -36.27 34.87
C ARG A 556 -2.30 -35.14 35.85
N MET A 557 -1.28 -34.30 35.95
CA MET A 557 -1.28 -33.10 36.76
C MET A 557 -0.54 -31.99 36.03
N VAL A 558 -0.99 -30.76 36.22
CA VAL A 558 -0.32 -29.56 35.76
C VAL A 558 -0.12 -28.62 36.94
N VAL A 559 1.07 -28.02 37.03
CA VAL A 559 1.36 -26.94 37.96
C VAL A 559 1.60 -25.67 37.16
N SER A 560 0.84 -24.61 37.45
CA SER A 560 0.97 -23.32 36.77
C SER A 560 1.79 -22.35 37.61
N ASN A 561 2.82 -21.76 37.01
CA ASN A 561 3.76 -20.88 37.67
C ASN A 561 3.71 -19.47 37.05
N TYR A 562 3.61 -18.43 37.88
CA TYR A 562 3.36 -17.06 37.44
C TYR A 562 4.67 -16.27 37.25
N PHE A 563 4.82 -15.60 36.09
CA PHE A 563 6.06 -14.90 35.66
C PHE A 563 5.93 -13.37 35.55
N GLY A 564 4.77 -12.77 35.83
CA GLY A 564 4.53 -11.33 35.71
C GLY A 564 3.17 -11.02 35.07
N GLU A 565 2.92 -9.76 34.71
CA GLU A 565 1.56 -9.20 34.49
C GLU A 565 0.60 -10.00 33.60
N ASN A 566 1.06 -10.89 32.71
CA ASN A 566 0.19 -11.85 31.99
C ASN A 566 0.94 -13.12 31.51
N ASP A 567 2.09 -13.48 32.09
CA ASP A 567 2.89 -14.64 31.64
C ASP A 567 2.86 -15.77 32.68
N PHE A 568 2.58 -17.00 32.25
CA PHE A 568 2.71 -18.20 33.10
C PHE A 568 3.39 -19.37 32.38
N GLU A 569 4.05 -20.23 33.15
CA GLU A 569 4.65 -21.48 32.70
C GLU A 569 3.87 -22.66 33.29
N LEU A 570 3.57 -23.65 32.45
CA LEU A 570 2.85 -24.86 32.82
C LEU A 570 3.81 -26.04 32.84
N ALA A 571 4.01 -26.64 34.01
CA ALA A 571 4.78 -27.87 34.19
C ALA A 571 3.84 -29.09 34.22
N TYR A 572 4.11 -30.06 33.35
CA TYR A 572 3.28 -31.26 33.18
C TYR A 572 3.86 -32.46 33.89
N TYR A 573 3.00 -33.19 34.59
CA TYR A 573 3.36 -34.40 35.30
C TYR A 573 2.39 -35.53 34.98
N SER A 574 2.94 -36.74 34.83
CA SER A 574 2.16 -37.96 34.74
C SER A 574 1.96 -38.58 36.11
N ILE A 575 0.78 -39.14 36.34
CA ILE A 575 0.44 -39.87 37.58
C ILE A 575 0.22 -41.35 37.22
N SER A 576 0.96 -42.23 37.89
CA SER A 576 0.80 -43.68 37.75
C SER A 576 0.95 -44.34 39.11
N ASN A 577 -0.07 -45.09 39.55
CA ASN A 577 -0.14 -45.71 40.88
C ASN A 577 0.17 -44.72 42.03
N GLY A 578 -0.29 -43.48 41.90
CA GLY A 578 -0.05 -42.40 42.86
C GLY A 578 1.41 -41.96 43.00
N MET A 579 2.25 -42.27 42.01
CA MET A 579 3.58 -41.66 41.84
C MET A 579 3.48 -40.58 40.79
N ILE A 580 4.13 -39.44 41.04
CA ILE A 580 4.22 -38.32 40.10
C ILE A 580 5.56 -38.43 39.37
N THR A 581 5.54 -38.30 38.04
CA THR A 581 6.75 -38.24 37.21
C THR A 581 6.67 -37.02 36.32
N ASP A 582 7.68 -36.14 36.40
CA ASP A 582 7.84 -34.98 35.52
C ASP A 582 7.93 -35.43 34.06
N GLU A 583 7.07 -34.85 33.20
CA GLU A 583 7.08 -35.09 31.76
C GLU A 583 8.22 -34.32 31.04
N ASN A 584 9.02 -33.52 31.75
CA ASN A 584 10.08 -32.63 31.25
C ASN A 584 9.59 -31.64 30.17
N ASN A 585 8.31 -31.28 30.23
CA ASN A 585 7.69 -30.35 29.29
C ASN A 585 7.21 -29.14 30.07
N THR A 586 7.76 -27.97 29.76
CA THR A 586 7.23 -26.69 30.20
C THR A 586 6.75 -25.86 29.02
N TYR A 587 5.57 -25.27 29.17
CA TYR A 587 4.94 -24.47 28.12
C TYR A 587 4.56 -23.11 28.67
N LYS A 588 4.83 -22.05 27.89
CA LYS A 588 4.50 -20.68 28.27
C LYS A 588 3.12 -20.33 27.75
N SER A 589 2.25 -19.75 28.55
CA SER A 589 0.94 -19.28 28.09
C SER A 589 0.69 -17.86 28.58
N TRP A 590 -0.22 -17.17 27.87
CA TRP A 590 -0.56 -15.77 28.11
C TRP A 590 -1.92 -15.65 28.81
N GLY A 591 -2.04 -14.67 29.71
CA GLY A 591 -3.24 -14.39 30.51
C GLY A 591 -3.22 -15.06 31.89
N TYR A 592 -4.32 -14.95 32.64
CA TYR A 592 -4.49 -15.72 33.88
C TYR A 592 -5.20 -17.03 33.55
N PRO A 593 -4.62 -18.22 33.85
CA PRO A 593 -5.34 -19.47 33.66
C PRO A 593 -6.53 -19.51 34.62
N ILE A 594 -7.72 -19.72 34.08
CA ILE A 594 -8.97 -19.71 34.86
C ILE A 594 -9.52 -21.13 34.99
N SER A 595 -9.27 -22.00 34.00
CA SER A 595 -9.67 -23.40 34.02
C SER A 595 -8.85 -24.23 33.03
N PHE A 596 -8.77 -25.54 33.30
CA PHE A 596 -8.19 -26.55 32.41
C PHE A 596 -9.26 -27.52 31.92
N SER A 597 -9.05 -28.07 30.72
CA SER A 597 -9.87 -29.17 30.22
C SER A 597 -9.70 -30.44 31.06
N ASN A 598 -10.64 -31.39 30.94
CA ASN A 598 -10.53 -32.69 31.61
C ASN A 598 -9.27 -33.49 31.25
N SER A 599 -8.67 -33.26 30.07
CA SER A 599 -7.41 -33.89 29.67
C SER A 599 -6.17 -33.08 30.05
N LEU A 600 -6.37 -31.85 30.56
CA LEU A 600 -5.39 -30.81 30.82
C LEU A 600 -4.62 -30.35 29.57
N ASP A 601 -5.13 -30.65 28.37
CA ASP A 601 -4.47 -30.29 27.11
C ASP A 601 -4.86 -28.88 26.62
N SER A 602 -5.92 -28.28 27.16
CA SER A 602 -6.35 -26.93 26.81
C SER A 602 -6.54 -26.08 28.07
N VAL A 603 -6.17 -24.80 27.98
CA VAL A 603 -6.28 -23.82 29.05
C VAL A 603 -7.13 -22.64 28.58
N MET A 604 -8.07 -22.26 29.43
CA MET A 604 -8.86 -21.04 29.25
C MET A 604 -8.18 -19.90 30.01
N ALA A 605 -7.89 -18.80 29.32
CA ALA A 605 -7.29 -17.62 29.92
C ALA A 605 -8.01 -16.34 29.47
N VAL A 606 -7.96 -15.33 30.32
CA VAL A 606 -8.48 -13.98 30.02
C VAL A 606 -7.31 -13.03 29.93
N THR A 607 -7.31 -12.23 28.85
CA THR A 607 -6.29 -11.20 28.63
C THR A 607 -6.78 -9.83 29.12
N ASP A 608 -5.86 -8.88 29.23
CA ASP A 608 -6.10 -7.50 29.68
C ASP A 608 -6.95 -6.65 28.70
N GLN A 609 -7.27 -7.18 27.51
CA GLN A 609 -8.01 -6.47 26.45
C GLN A 609 -9.49 -6.85 26.33
N TYR A 610 -10.07 -7.50 27.35
CA TYR A 610 -11.45 -8.02 27.29
C TYR A 610 -11.62 -9.12 26.22
N GLU A 611 -10.59 -9.93 26.03
CA GLU A 611 -10.59 -11.08 25.14
C GLU A 611 -10.54 -12.37 25.97
N LEU A 612 -11.40 -13.32 25.61
CA LEU A 612 -11.39 -14.66 26.14
C LEU A 612 -10.65 -15.54 25.13
N THR A 613 -9.54 -16.11 25.55
CA THR A 613 -8.72 -16.96 24.70
C THR A 613 -8.61 -18.37 25.28
N ILE A 614 -8.80 -19.38 24.43
CA ILE A 614 -8.50 -20.76 24.74
C ILE A 614 -7.18 -21.10 24.06
N TYR A 615 -6.19 -21.50 24.85
CA TYR A 615 -4.89 -21.95 24.38
C TYR A 615 -4.81 -23.46 24.37
N ASP A 616 -4.16 -24.00 23.34
CA ASP A 616 -3.52 -25.30 23.44
C ASP A 616 -2.38 -25.16 24.45
N SER A 617 -2.55 -25.79 25.59
CA SER A 617 -1.66 -25.66 26.73
C SER A 617 -0.26 -26.27 26.47
N ARG A 618 -0.13 -27.10 25.43
CA ARG A 618 1.14 -27.70 24.98
C ARG A 618 1.82 -26.94 23.86
N THR A 619 1.08 -26.21 23.03
CA THR A 619 1.70 -25.46 21.91
C THR A 619 1.71 -23.96 22.15
N SER A 620 1.04 -23.50 23.21
CA SER A 620 0.82 -22.08 23.51
C SER A 620 0.07 -21.35 22.40
N GLN A 621 -0.51 -22.08 21.44
CA GLN A 621 -1.25 -21.49 20.33
C GLN A 621 -2.69 -21.22 20.76
N SER A 622 -3.20 -20.03 20.41
CA SER A 622 -4.61 -19.73 20.57
C SER A 622 -5.43 -20.63 19.65
N ILE A 623 -6.28 -21.47 20.23
CA ILE A 623 -7.26 -22.29 19.53
C ILE A 623 -8.50 -21.44 19.21
N PHE A 624 -8.89 -20.56 20.14
CA PHE A 624 -10.09 -19.75 20.03
C PHE A 624 -9.91 -18.40 20.72
N ASN A 625 -10.47 -17.36 20.11
CA ASN A 625 -10.43 -15.99 20.58
C ASN A 625 -11.83 -15.37 20.46
N TYR A 626 -12.30 -14.75 21.54
CA TYR A 626 -13.56 -14.03 21.57
C TYR A 626 -13.40 -12.68 22.26
N GLU A 627 -13.59 -11.61 21.49
CA GLU A 627 -13.64 -10.25 22.03
C GLU A 627 -15.02 -9.99 22.63
N PHE A 628 -15.04 -9.50 23.86
CA PHE A 628 -16.27 -9.07 24.54
C PHE A 628 -16.06 -7.68 25.13
N THR A 629 -17.12 -6.87 25.19
CA THR A 629 -17.04 -5.54 25.81
C THR A 629 -17.55 -5.65 27.25
N LEU A 630 -16.66 -5.60 28.24
CA LEU A 630 -17.07 -5.45 29.64
C LEU A 630 -17.32 -3.98 29.96
N TYR A 631 -18.52 -3.68 30.47
CA TYR A 631 -18.75 -2.42 31.16
C TYR A 631 -18.06 -2.46 32.53
N ASN A 632 -16.92 -1.78 32.65
CA ASN A 632 -16.45 -1.20 33.90
C ASN A 632 -16.03 -2.19 35.03
N SER A 633 -14.84 -2.79 34.95
CA SER A 633 -14.12 -3.19 36.18
C SER A 633 -12.61 -3.09 36.03
N SER A 634 -12.07 -1.89 36.28
CA SER A 634 -10.64 -1.60 36.17
C SER A 634 -9.76 -2.28 37.24
N ASN A 635 -10.21 -3.35 37.93
CA ASN A 635 -9.46 -3.98 39.02
C ASN A 635 -9.98 -5.35 39.53
N LEU A 636 -10.83 -6.07 38.79
CA LEU A 636 -11.31 -7.38 39.24
C LEU A 636 -10.81 -8.46 38.28
N ARG A 637 -9.97 -9.38 38.81
CA ARG A 637 -9.65 -10.67 38.19
C ARG A 637 -10.97 -11.45 38.09
N ASN A 638 -11.69 -11.30 36.99
CA ASN A 638 -13.04 -11.86 36.83
C ASN A 638 -12.96 -13.39 36.62
N SER A 639 -13.80 -14.14 37.34
CA SER A 639 -13.94 -15.58 37.17
C SER A 639 -14.93 -15.88 36.04
N PHE A 640 -14.60 -16.83 35.18
CA PHE A 640 -15.48 -17.31 34.11
C PHE A 640 -15.59 -18.82 34.24
N PHE A 641 -16.79 -19.38 34.10
CA PHE A 641 -16.93 -20.84 34.01
C PHE A 641 -17.61 -21.22 32.69
N LEU A 642 -17.25 -22.42 32.21
CA LEU A 642 -17.78 -23.02 30.99
C LEU A 642 -18.46 -24.34 31.33
N LYS A 643 -19.75 -24.47 31.03
CA LYS A 643 -20.45 -25.76 31.05
C LYS A 643 -21.39 -25.88 29.87
N ASN A 644 -21.33 -27.01 29.16
CA ASN A 644 -22.14 -27.25 27.96
C ASN A 644 -22.14 -26.06 27.00
N GLY A 645 -20.97 -25.45 26.78
CA GLY A 645 -20.81 -24.33 25.87
C GLY A 645 -21.39 -23.03 26.39
N ILE A 646 -21.68 -22.89 27.68
CA ILE A 646 -22.17 -21.63 28.24
C ILE A 646 -21.05 -20.99 29.06
N VAL A 647 -20.57 -19.81 28.64
CA VAL A 647 -19.63 -18.98 29.40
C VAL A 647 -20.42 -18.01 30.28
N TYR A 648 -20.21 -18.07 31.59
CA TYR A 648 -20.72 -17.07 32.52
C TYR A 648 -19.72 -15.95 32.74
N VAL A 649 -20.18 -14.70 32.64
CA VAL A 649 -19.37 -13.49 32.83
C VAL A 649 -20.01 -12.65 33.95
N PRO A 650 -19.41 -12.59 35.14
CA PRO A 650 -19.92 -11.74 36.21
C PRO A 650 -19.54 -10.28 35.98
N ASP A 651 -20.49 -9.39 36.26
CA ASP A 651 -20.35 -7.93 36.28
C ASP A 651 -20.94 -7.39 37.60
N GLN A 652 -20.53 -6.19 38.02
CA GLN A 652 -21.11 -5.49 39.17
C GLN A 652 -22.61 -5.23 39.00
N ALA A 653 -23.09 -5.14 37.75
CA ALA A 653 -24.49 -4.89 37.42
C ALA A 653 -25.32 -6.15 37.11
N GLY A 654 -24.70 -7.32 36.93
CA GLY A 654 -25.40 -8.53 36.50
C GLY A 654 -24.49 -9.69 36.10
N ALA A 655 -25.07 -10.71 35.48
CA ALA A 655 -24.37 -11.87 34.95
C ALA A 655 -24.70 -12.05 33.46
N TYR A 656 -23.70 -12.25 32.62
CA TYR A 656 -23.90 -12.56 31.21
C TYR A 656 -23.69 -14.06 30.96
N LEU A 657 -24.49 -14.65 30.08
CA LEU A 657 -24.31 -16.03 29.62
C LEU A 657 -24.08 -16.02 28.11
N VAL A 658 -22.98 -16.64 27.68
CA VAL A 658 -22.59 -16.74 26.27
C VAL A 658 -22.67 -18.20 25.84
N ASP A 659 -23.58 -18.55 24.95
CA ASP A 659 -23.63 -19.89 24.35
C ASP A 659 -22.65 -19.99 23.19
N ILE A 660 -21.47 -20.55 23.47
CA ILE A 660 -20.38 -20.82 22.55
C ILE A 660 -20.53 -22.15 21.78
N ASN A 661 -21.59 -22.95 22.01
CA ASN A 661 -21.85 -24.15 21.20
C ASN A 661 -22.43 -23.85 19.82
N ARG A 662 -22.86 -22.60 19.59
CA ARG A 662 -23.44 -22.17 18.32
C ARG A 662 -22.40 -21.76 17.28
N PHE A 663 -21.11 -21.95 17.56
CA PHE A 663 -20.04 -21.70 16.60
C PHE A 663 -19.83 -22.95 15.70
N PRO A 664 -20.01 -22.82 14.38
CA PRO A 664 -20.10 -23.97 13.48
C PRO A 664 -18.75 -24.62 13.12
N ASP A 665 -17.63 -23.99 13.48
CA ASP A 665 -16.32 -24.38 12.95
C ASP A 665 -15.49 -25.24 13.94
N ASP A 666 -15.92 -25.44 15.19
CA ASP A 666 -15.52 -26.55 16.09
C ASP A 666 -16.31 -26.43 17.43
N PRO A 667 -17.01 -27.47 17.92
CA PRO A 667 -17.68 -27.39 19.22
C PRO A 667 -16.63 -27.32 20.33
N ILE A 668 -16.45 -26.14 20.91
CA ILE A 668 -15.51 -25.87 22.01
C ILE A 668 -15.73 -26.83 23.19
N VAL A 669 -16.96 -27.36 23.36
CA VAL A 669 -17.30 -28.40 24.35
C VAL A 669 -16.56 -29.71 24.14
N GLU A 670 -16.26 -30.10 22.90
CA GLU A 670 -15.44 -31.31 22.64
C GLU A 670 -13.97 -31.08 23.02
N ILE A 671 -13.48 -29.85 22.94
CA ILE A 671 -12.08 -29.47 23.23
C ILE A 671 -11.84 -29.36 24.74
N ILE A 672 -12.78 -28.75 25.48
CA ILE A 672 -12.60 -28.42 26.90
C ILE A 672 -13.22 -29.50 27.82
N GLY A 673 -14.16 -30.30 27.32
CA GLY A 673 -14.92 -31.28 28.11
C GLY A 673 -16.06 -30.63 28.91
N PHE A 674 -16.95 -31.48 29.44
CA PHE A 674 -18.25 -31.06 29.97
C PHE A 674 -18.21 -30.26 31.29
N ASN A 675 -17.10 -30.27 32.03
CA ASN A 675 -17.02 -29.70 33.38
C ASN A 675 -15.75 -28.87 33.57
N CYS A 676 -15.86 -27.54 33.54
CA CYS A 676 -14.78 -26.62 33.88
C CYS A 676 -15.20 -25.72 35.04
N CYS A 677 -14.44 -25.74 36.14
CA CYS A 677 -14.67 -24.91 37.32
C CYS A 677 -13.55 -23.85 37.42
N SER A 678 -13.91 -22.60 37.67
CA SER A 678 -12.93 -21.54 37.94
C SER A 678 -12.74 -21.29 39.41
N ILE A 679 -11.49 -21.15 39.85
CA ILE A 679 -11.15 -20.64 41.18
C ILE A 679 -10.52 -19.27 40.96
N SER A 680 -11.05 -18.21 41.57
CA SER A 680 -10.37 -16.91 41.60
C SER A 680 -10.01 -16.51 43.03
N HIS A 681 -8.94 -15.73 43.15
CA HIS A 681 -8.37 -15.25 44.40
C HIS A 681 -9.34 -14.41 45.27
N ARG A 682 -10.51 -13.98 44.77
CA ARG A 682 -11.46 -13.12 45.52
C ARG A 682 -12.95 -13.42 45.32
N GLY A 683 -13.27 -14.58 44.76
CA GLY A 683 -14.66 -15.01 44.55
C GLY A 683 -14.69 -16.37 43.89
N SER A 684 -15.15 -17.38 44.62
CA SER A 684 -15.34 -18.72 44.08
C SER A 684 -16.72 -18.80 43.45
N TYR A 685 -16.76 -19.19 42.18
CA TYR A 685 -17.99 -19.61 41.51
C TYR A 685 -17.85 -21.09 41.21
N TRP A 686 -18.88 -21.86 41.50
CA TRP A 686 -18.80 -23.30 41.29
C TRP A 686 -20.08 -23.87 40.74
N PHE A 687 -19.93 -24.88 39.90
CA PHE A 687 -21.02 -25.58 39.27
C PHE A 687 -20.92 -27.08 39.53
N ASN A 688 -21.93 -27.71 40.13
CA ASN A 688 -21.95 -29.17 40.24
C ASN A 688 -22.54 -29.85 39.00
N ASP A 689 -22.29 -31.16 38.88
CA ASP A 689 -22.94 -32.00 37.89
C ASP A 689 -24.48 -31.99 37.99
N SER A 690 -25.00 -31.66 39.16
CA SER A 690 -26.43 -31.58 39.47
C SER A 690 -27.13 -30.28 39.05
N GLY A 691 -26.43 -29.32 38.44
CA GLY A 691 -27.07 -28.11 37.89
C GLY A 691 -27.00 -26.85 38.76
N TYR A 692 -26.26 -26.84 39.87
CA TYR A 692 -26.24 -25.71 40.80
C TYR A 692 -25.02 -24.81 40.60
N LEU A 693 -25.23 -23.50 40.46
CA LEU A 693 -24.20 -22.46 40.49
C LEU A 693 -24.12 -21.83 41.88
N ILE A 694 -22.92 -21.72 42.45
CA ILE A 694 -22.66 -20.99 43.69
C ILE A 694 -21.95 -19.67 43.34
N ASP A 695 -22.39 -18.56 43.91
CA ASP A 695 -21.76 -17.24 43.80
C ASP A 695 -21.41 -16.69 45.19
N LEU A 696 -20.10 -16.52 45.44
CA LEU A 696 -19.55 -16.09 46.73
C LEU A 696 -18.99 -14.66 46.71
N ARG A 697 -19.40 -13.81 45.75
CA ARG A 697 -18.90 -12.43 45.60
C ARG A 697 -18.98 -11.57 46.87
N ASN A 698 -19.89 -11.86 47.78
CA ASN A 698 -20.08 -11.06 49.00
C ASN A 698 -19.09 -11.38 50.14
N SER A 699 -18.06 -12.19 49.89
CA SER A 699 -17.24 -12.79 50.96
C SER A 699 -16.06 -11.95 51.51
N HIS A 700 -15.85 -10.73 51.02
CA HIS A 700 -14.66 -9.92 51.37
C HIS A 700 -14.92 -8.58 52.08
N ILE A 701 -16.14 -8.30 52.53
CA ILE A 701 -16.42 -7.11 53.36
C ILE A 701 -16.19 -7.48 54.83
N SER A 702 -15.15 -6.91 55.44
CA SER A 702 -14.84 -7.17 56.84
C SER A 702 -15.99 -6.73 57.76
N GLY A 703 -16.48 -7.66 58.60
CA GLY A 703 -17.47 -7.37 59.64
C GLY A 703 -18.95 -7.57 59.25
N THR A 704 -19.25 -8.10 58.06
CA THR A 704 -20.60 -8.54 57.67
C THR A 704 -20.63 -10.06 57.43
N PRO A 705 -21.75 -10.76 57.65
CA PRO A 705 -21.89 -12.16 57.25
C PRO A 705 -21.60 -12.29 55.75
N ASN A 706 -20.87 -13.34 55.38
CA ASN A 706 -20.55 -13.61 53.99
C ASN A 706 -21.72 -14.39 53.38
N PHE A 707 -22.45 -13.75 52.47
CA PHE A 707 -23.55 -14.42 51.78
C PHE A 707 -23.00 -15.18 50.57
N GLY A 708 -23.32 -16.47 50.50
CA GLY A 708 -23.18 -17.25 49.28
C GLY A 708 -24.56 -17.43 48.67
N ASN A 709 -24.72 -17.08 47.40
CA ASN A 709 -25.95 -17.36 46.69
C ASN A 709 -25.81 -18.74 46.04
N LEU A 710 -26.76 -19.63 46.32
CA LEU A 710 -26.92 -20.86 45.58
C LEU A 710 -28.00 -20.64 44.53
N TYR A 711 -27.69 -21.03 43.30
CA TYR A 711 -28.56 -20.89 42.16
C TYR A 711 -28.78 -22.26 41.56
N GLU A 712 -29.99 -22.80 41.66
CA GLU A 712 -30.37 -23.95 40.84
C GLU A 712 -30.57 -23.46 39.41
N LEU A 713 -29.71 -23.92 38.48
CA LEU A 713 -30.01 -23.76 37.06
C LEU A 713 -31.06 -24.80 36.71
N GLU A 714 -32.34 -24.44 36.86
CA GLU A 714 -33.43 -25.29 36.39
C GLU A 714 -33.18 -25.73 34.94
N GLU A 715 -33.67 -26.92 34.56
CA GLU A 715 -33.86 -27.35 33.16
C GLU A 715 -34.70 -26.35 32.30
N LYS A 716 -35.09 -25.19 32.86
CA LYS A 716 -35.75 -24.05 32.19
C LYS A 716 -34.90 -23.34 31.13
N TRP A 717 -33.70 -23.81 30.79
CA TRP A 717 -32.95 -23.22 29.67
C TRP A 717 -33.65 -23.40 28.32
N LYS A 718 -34.59 -24.33 28.17
CA LYS A 718 -35.38 -24.55 26.92
C LYS A 718 -34.54 -24.36 25.64
N ILE A 719 -33.29 -24.81 25.65
CA ILE A 719 -32.55 -25.07 24.43
C ILE A 719 -32.86 -26.54 24.13
N SER A 720 -34.08 -26.81 23.62
CA SER A 720 -34.33 -28.15 23.08
C SER A 720 -33.54 -28.26 21.79
N LEU A 721 -32.75 -29.32 21.69
CA LEU A 721 -32.08 -29.74 20.45
C LEU A 721 -33.07 -30.22 19.37
N GLU A 722 -34.37 -30.25 19.67
CA GLU A 722 -35.45 -30.57 18.74
C GLU A 722 -36.70 -29.76 19.11
N GLU A 723 -37.06 -28.80 18.26
CA GLU A 723 -38.46 -28.54 17.87
C GLU A 723 -38.40 -27.96 16.44
N ILE A 724 -38.11 -28.89 15.52
CA ILE A 724 -38.56 -28.83 14.14
C ILE A 724 -40.04 -29.21 14.21
N ASP A 725 -40.92 -28.42 13.60
CA ASP A 725 -42.34 -28.77 13.42
C ASP A 725 -42.51 -30.12 12.69
#